data_AF-A0A928KHR8-F1
#
_entry.id   AF-A0A928KHR8-F1
#
_cell.length_a   1.000
_cell.length_b   1.000
_cell.length_c   1.000
_cell.angle_alpha   90.00
_cell.angle_beta   90.00
_cell.angle_gamma   90.00
#
_symmetry.space_group_name_H-M   'P 1'
#
loop_
_entity.id
_entity.type
_entity.pdbx_description
1 polymer ?
#
loop_
_entity_poly.entity_id
_entity_poly.type
_entity_poly.pdbx_seq_one_letter_code
_entity_poly.pdbx_strand_id
1 'polypeptide(L)'
;MALHIKTGLTAPEGFINDVYEIDKITYSPELCGQLENLTKRYNRCKDSFILLYDDKRLAGYMNFFPVGKTLYKEMTDRDDHRMRDDDISPEEIEDWSCEKENNIFIISIALHPDYRKKNSNSNNAIVMLTDAFLELLRQKDNSGFKITSISGYAVSLGGVKCLKRMYASLLKDTDEDYHFFFTNKKNVARLLEEGYAISDYKKNYNDDIYFFLPMTSDGSDGSFNTIVDAEKRLHNDDEDFDYVPTEDLSKLPFGELYCKVLNRHVEYECNSEAFKGKNMRRIYLGEFSLALYDDDYDDIPLDDITAHLFATVHKSTGIYIITVAVPNNKHNPSQLIDQMSTGHLDIKNEKGEYVKIVDYFKENYKLLACGEAKCVICMSEMPQNPLELPYILSGETMISKHVNYKIRPEHREKLTACRAIYDYYDSYISRSVIAFVFKDYSKAIDERMSDEASELFIVEIVLFQNTAVLRTNQKVVKELEDNKDISIADIDELYIEFGKTVQFWNSDIFKYPFSQIEADEVIKSFGIKETLDDYHRNQQFLDRLIELKNNITEQKSDKSMNNILFFLSCVEGSSVTLGAVLWIWHLIKNADSLTLNGDLFIRFGWVFIFIVCALAANKLANLYYTKKLFSKKHKQNKIKFNKK
;
A
#
# COMPACT_ATOMS: atom_id res chain seq x y z
N MET A 1 9.19 -1.57 41.58
CA MET A 1 7.80 -2.01 41.85
C MET A 1 7.69 -3.45 41.38
N ALA A 2 7.25 -4.35 42.25
CA ALA A 2 7.12 -5.77 41.96
C ALA A 2 5.65 -6.15 42.03
N LEU A 3 5.02 -6.28 40.87
CA LEU A 3 3.62 -6.65 40.76
C LEU A 3 3.45 -8.16 40.99
N HIS A 4 2.38 -8.55 41.68
CA HIS A 4 2.07 -9.97 41.91
C HIS A 4 0.58 -10.28 41.79
N ILE A 5 0.27 -11.50 41.37
CA ILE A 5 -1.10 -11.98 41.12
C ILE A 5 -1.66 -12.71 42.34
N LYS A 6 -2.94 -12.48 42.62
CA LYS A 6 -3.77 -13.29 43.52
C LYS A 6 -5.08 -13.66 42.82
N THR A 7 -5.72 -14.71 43.28
CA THR A 7 -7.06 -15.13 42.82
C THR A 7 -8.11 -14.77 43.88
N GLY A 8 -9.39 -14.79 43.51
CA GLY A 8 -10.49 -14.59 44.47
C GLY A 8 -10.48 -15.56 45.66
N LEU A 9 -9.84 -16.72 45.51
CA LEU A 9 -9.63 -17.72 46.57
C LEU A 9 -8.47 -17.39 47.52
N THR A 10 -7.50 -16.60 47.07
CA THR A 10 -6.26 -16.28 47.80
C THR A 10 -6.17 -14.80 48.17
N ALA A 11 -7.22 -14.04 47.88
CA ALA A 11 -7.34 -12.61 48.14
C ALA A 11 -7.36 -12.31 49.66
N PRO A 12 -6.82 -11.16 50.09
CA PRO A 12 -6.93 -10.73 51.49
C PRO A 12 -8.38 -10.42 51.86
N GLU A 13 -8.70 -10.50 53.16
CA GLU A 13 -10.02 -10.14 53.66
C GLU A 13 -10.33 -8.67 53.31
N GLY A 14 -11.57 -8.42 52.87
CA GLY A 14 -12.02 -7.07 52.52
C GLY A 14 -11.64 -6.57 51.11
N PHE A 15 -10.94 -7.36 50.29
CA PHE A 15 -10.51 -6.93 48.94
C PHE A 15 -11.64 -6.47 48.01
N ILE A 16 -12.88 -6.92 48.25
CA ILE A 16 -14.05 -6.49 47.47
C ILE A 16 -14.29 -4.98 47.61
N ASN A 17 -13.96 -4.38 48.76
CA ASN A 17 -14.00 -2.93 48.91
C ASN A 17 -12.92 -2.27 48.05
N ASP A 18 -11.71 -2.83 47.99
CA ASP A 18 -10.63 -2.29 47.16
C ASP A 18 -10.99 -2.35 45.67
N VAL A 19 -11.62 -3.44 45.22
CA VAL A 19 -12.16 -3.59 43.86
C VAL A 19 -13.19 -2.48 43.58
N TYR A 20 -14.14 -2.28 44.50
CA TYR A 20 -15.15 -1.24 44.37
C TYR A 20 -14.59 0.18 44.36
N GLU A 21 -13.50 0.44 45.10
CA GLU A 21 -12.79 1.72 45.00
C GLU A 21 -12.13 1.91 43.63
N ILE A 22 -11.57 0.85 43.02
CA ILE A 22 -11.03 0.92 41.66
C ILE A 22 -12.14 1.22 40.64
N ASP A 23 -13.33 0.63 40.80
CA ASP A 23 -14.48 0.87 39.91
C ASP A 23 -14.87 2.34 39.88
N LYS A 24 -15.03 2.95 41.07
CA LYS A 24 -15.38 4.38 41.19
C LYS A 24 -14.37 5.33 40.56
N ILE A 25 -13.11 4.91 40.44
CA ILE A 25 -12.04 5.72 39.84
C ILE A 25 -11.91 5.45 38.33
N THR A 26 -12.36 4.27 37.88
CA THR A 26 -12.13 3.79 36.51
C THR A 26 -13.32 3.99 35.59
N TYR A 27 -14.52 3.67 36.08
CA TYR A 27 -15.76 3.70 35.32
C TYR A 27 -16.53 5.00 35.58
N SER A 28 -17.41 5.36 34.63
CA SER A 28 -18.36 6.43 34.86
C SER A 28 -19.37 6.01 35.95
N PRO A 29 -20.00 6.95 36.66
CA PRO A 29 -20.91 6.64 37.76
C PRO A 29 -22.02 5.66 37.41
N GLU A 30 -22.55 5.72 36.19
CA GLU A 30 -23.58 4.83 35.67
C GLU A 30 -23.12 3.38 35.45
N LEU A 31 -21.83 3.17 35.21
CA LEU A 31 -21.20 1.85 35.06
C LEU A 31 -20.62 1.31 36.38
N CYS A 32 -20.67 2.11 37.45
CA CYS A 32 -20.25 1.67 38.77
C CYS A 32 -21.41 0.92 39.42
N GLY A 33 -21.37 -0.41 39.39
CA GLY A 33 -22.34 -1.27 40.06
C GLY A 33 -22.42 -1.08 41.58
N GLN A 34 -23.28 -1.84 42.26
CA GLN A 34 -23.43 -1.77 43.71
C GLN A 34 -22.50 -2.75 44.42
N LEU A 35 -21.82 -2.28 45.48
CA LEU A 35 -20.95 -3.11 46.34
C LEU A 35 -21.67 -4.36 46.87
N GLU A 36 -22.97 -4.25 47.18
CA GLU A 36 -23.79 -5.36 47.65
C GLU A 36 -23.92 -6.45 46.57
N ASN A 37 -24.19 -6.07 45.32
CA ASN A 37 -24.35 -6.99 44.20
C ASN A 37 -23.02 -7.65 43.84
N LEU A 38 -21.92 -6.88 43.81
CA LEU A 38 -20.55 -7.40 43.66
C LEU A 38 -20.23 -8.45 44.73
N THR A 39 -20.56 -8.16 46.00
CA THR A 39 -20.34 -9.07 47.12
C THR A 39 -21.17 -10.36 46.98
N LYS A 40 -22.43 -10.25 46.56
CA LYS A 40 -23.31 -11.41 46.32
C LYS A 40 -22.76 -12.31 45.21
N ARG A 41 -22.33 -11.73 44.08
CA ARG A 41 -21.72 -12.48 42.97
C ARG A 41 -20.42 -13.19 43.39
N TYR A 42 -19.54 -12.50 44.11
CA TYR A 42 -18.33 -13.12 44.67
C TYR A 42 -18.65 -14.26 45.64
N ASN A 43 -19.67 -14.10 46.49
CA ASN A 43 -20.08 -15.14 47.42
C ASN A 43 -20.59 -16.39 46.70
N ARG A 44 -21.23 -16.23 45.54
CA ARG A 44 -21.69 -17.33 44.69
C ARG A 44 -20.54 -18.04 43.98
N CYS A 45 -19.59 -17.30 43.41
CA CYS A 45 -18.43 -17.85 42.71
C CYS A 45 -17.14 -17.25 43.27
N LYS A 46 -16.49 -17.98 44.18
CA LYS A 46 -15.26 -17.50 44.85
C LYS A 46 -14.04 -17.42 43.95
N ASP A 47 -14.07 -18.11 42.82
CA ASP A 47 -13.00 -18.18 41.83
C ASP A 47 -13.17 -17.14 40.70
N SER A 48 -14.00 -16.12 40.92
CA SER A 48 -14.40 -15.13 39.90
C SER A 48 -13.41 -13.97 39.72
N PHE A 49 -12.30 -13.95 40.44
CA PHE A 49 -11.37 -12.81 40.42
C PHE A 49 -9.93 -13.22 40.14
N ILE A 50 -9.27 -12.35 39.38
CA ILE A 50 -7.81 -12.23 39.32
C ILE A 50 -7.46 -10.81 39.73
N LEU A 51 -6.53 -10.69 40.66
CA LEU A 51 -6.18 -9.46 41.35
C LEU A 51 -4.69 -9.22 41.18
N LEU A 52 -4.32 -8.00 40.79
CA LEU A 52 -2.94 -7.56 40.65
C LEU A 52 -2.61 -6.60 41.80
N TYR A 53 -1.58 -6.92 42.57
CA TYR A 53 -1.14 -6.11 43.71
C TYR A 53 0.26 -5.53 43.47
N ASP A 54 0.45 -4.28 43.89
CA ASP A 54 1.77 -3.69 44.17
C ASP A 54 1.90 -3.63 45.70
N ASP A 55 2.68 -4.56 46.26
CA ASP A 55 2.75 -4.83 47.69
C ASP A 55 1.38 -5.04 48.36
N LYS A 56 0.80 -4.00 48.97
CA LYS A 56 -0.50 -4.04 49.66
C LYS A 56 -1.61 -3.32 48.90
N ARG A 57 -1.28 -2.58 47.84
CA ARG A 57 -2.25 -1.79 47.07
C ARG A 57 -2.74 -2.60 45.88
N LEU A 58 -4.06 -2.68 45.73
CA LEU A 58 -4.66 -3.27 44.53
C LEU A 58 -4.35 -2.35 43.33
N ALA A 59 -3.61 -2.87 42.37
CA ALA A 59 -3.23 -2.17 41.13
C ALA A 59 -4.28 -2.36 40.03
N GLY A 60 -5.01 -3.47 40.07
CA GLY A 60 -6.10 -3.74 39.16
C GLY A 60 -6.67 -5.14 39.32
N TYR A 61 -7.74 -5.44 38.59
CA TYR A 61 -8.41 -6.72 38.68
C TYR A 61 -9.12 -7.11 37.38
N MET A 62 -9.48 -8.38 37.27
CA MET A 62 -10.40 -8.93 36.29
C MET A 62 -11.44 -9.78 37.01
N ASN A 63 -12.72 -9.57 36.72
CA ASN A 63 -13.85 -10.31 37.27
C ASN A 63 -14.58 -11.06 36.15
N PHE A 64 -14.80 -12.35 36.35
CA PHE A 64 -15.42 -13.25 35.38
C PHE A 64 -16.10 -14.43 36.06
N PHE A 65 -17.04 -15.08 35.38
CA PHE A 65 -17.68 -16.28 35.91
C PHE A 65 -18.36 -17.11 34.80
N PRO A 66 -18.58 -18.42 35.03
CA PRO A 66 -19.46 -19.21 34.19
C PRO A 66 -20.91 -18.71 34.28
N VAL A 67 -21.58 -18.55 33.14
CA VAL A 67 -22.97 -18.08 33.07
C VAL A 67 -23.96 -19.20 32.77
N GLY A 68 -25.15 -19.07 33.35
CA GLY A 68 -26.30 -19.92 33.08
C GLY A 68 -26.75 -19.87 31.63
N LYS A 69 -27.39 -20.95 31.18
CA LYS A 69 -27.89 -21.07 29.80
C LYS A 69 -28.85 -19.95 29.41
N THR A 70 -29.65 -19.45 30.35
CA THR A 70 -30.60 -18.35 30.13
C THR A 70 -29.84 -17.04 29.89
N LEU A 71 -28.98 -16.64 30.82
CA LEU A 71 -28.15 -15.44 30.71
C LEU A 71 -27.28 -15.45 29.44
N TYR A 72 -26.65 -16.59 29.15
CA TYR A 72 -25.86 -16.77 27.94
C TYR A 72 -26.66 -16.50 26.66
N LYS A 73 -27.89 -17.00 26.58
CA LYS A 73 -28.75 -16.78 25.42
C LYS A 73 -29.15 -15.32 25.27
N GLU A 74 -29.51 -14.65 26.34
CA GLU A 74 -29.87 -13.23 26.32
C GLU A 74 -28.69 -12.36 25.89
N MET A 75 -27.50 -12.62 26.44
CA MET A 75 -26.28 -11.90 26.04
C MET A 75 -25.90 -12.14 24.59
N THR A 76 -26.13 -13.33 24.04
CA THR A 76 -25.74 -13.69 22.66
C THR A 76 -26.85 -13.50 21.62
N ASP A 77 -28.06 -13.13 22.05
CA ASP A 77 -29.14 -12.74 21.15
C ASP A 77 -28.78 -11.42 20.47
N ARG A 78 -28.79 -11.38 19.15
CA ARG A 78 -28.42 -10.20 18.36
C ARG A 78 -29.49 -9.11 18.40
N ASP A 79 -30.73 -9.49 18.71
CA ASP A 79 -31.87 -8.57 18.75
C ASP A 79 -32.10 -7.97 20.15
N ASP A 80 -31.41 -8.48 21.19
CA ASP A 80 -31.46 -7.94 22.55
C ASP A 80 -30.31 -6.94 22.78
N HIS A 81 -30.58 -5.65 22.63
CA HIS A 81 -29.56 -4.60 22.76
C HIS A 81 -29.24 -4.17 24.20
N ARG A 82 -29.82 -4.85 25.21
CA ARG A 82 -29.58 -4.51 26.62
C ARG A 82 -28.19 -4.97 27.08
N MET A 83 -27.53 -4.11 27.85
CA MET A 83 -26.32 -4.48 28.58
C MET A 83 -26.71 -5.24 29.87
N ARG A 84 -26.04 -6.36 30.11
CA ARG A 84 -26.11 -7.12 31.36
C ARG A 84 -24.84 -6.86 32.16
N ASP A 85 -24.99 -6.37 33.39
CA ASP A 85 -23.87 -6.00 34.26
C ASP A 85 -24.25 -6.17 35.73
N ASP A 86 -24.54 -5.07 36.45
CA ASP A 86 -24.80 -5.15 37.89
C ASP A 86 -26.13 -5.85 38.23
N ASP A 87 -27.03 -5.95 37.26
CA ASP A 87 -28.33 -6.63 37.34
C ASP A 87 -28.21 -8.16 37.30
N ILE A 88 -27.02 -8.71 37.03
CA ILE A 88 -26.78 -10.16 37.06
C ILE A 88 -26.88 -10.67 38.51
N SER A 89 -27.87 -11.53 38.73
CA SER A 89 -28.15 -12.15 40.01
C SER A 89 -27.24 -13.36 40.29
N PRO A 90 -26.99 -13.72 41.56
CA PRO A 90 -26.23 -14.92 41.92
C PRO A 90 -26.77 -16.22 41.31
N GLU A 91 -28.09 -16.32 41.10
CA GLU A 91 -28.74 -17.50 40.55
C GLU A 91 -28.45 -17.70 39.05
N GLU A 92 -28.02 -16.65 38.35
CA GLU A 92 -27.63 -16.70 36.94
C GLU A 92 -26.16 -17.10 36.74
N ILE A 93 -25.38 -17.20 37.83
CA ILE A 93 -24.00 -17.67 37.84
C ILE A 93 -23.99 -19.19 38.06
N GLU A 94 -23.31 -19.89 37.16
CA GLU A 94 -23.16 -21.35 37.21
C GLU A 94 -21.89 -21.76 37.94
N ASP A 95 -21.94 -22.97 38.50
CA ASP A 95 -20.73 -23.63 38.99
C ASP A 95 -19.94 -24.21 37.82
N TRP A 96 -18.62 -24.23 37.94
CA TRP A 96 -17.75 -24.92 36.99
C TRP A 96 -18.17 -26.39 36.84
N SER A 97 -18.38 -26.85 35.60
CA SER A 97 -18.84 -28.21 35.31
C SER A 97 -17.89 -28.96 34.39
N CYS A 98 -17.57 -30.21 34.74
CA CYS A 98 -16.92 -31.17 33.83
C CYS A 98 -17.92 -31.89 32.91
N GLU A 99 -19.22 -31.82 33.23
CA GLU A 99 -20.28 -32.53 32.50
C GLU A 99 -20.94 -31.65 31.41
N LYS A 100 -20.86 -30.33 31.57
CA LYS A 100 -21.47 -29.34 30.68
C LYS A 100 -20.41 -28.39 30.14
N GLU A 101 -20.77 -27.72 29.05
CA GLU A 101 -19.96 -26.64 28.48
C GLU A 101 -19.98 -25.40 29.40
N ASN A 102 -18.82 -24.80 29.63
CA ASN A 102 -18.67 -23.60 30.44
C ASN A 102 -18.54 -22.38 29.52
N ASN A 103 -19.52 -21.48 29.59
CA ASN A 103 -19.51 -20.20 28.89
C ASN A 103 -19.10 -19.12 29.88
N ILE A 104 -17.98 -18.46 29.64
CA ILE A 104 -17.40 -17.48 30.57
C ILE A 104 -17.82 -16.08 30.16
N PHE A 105 -18.32 -15.31 31.11
CA PHE A 105 -18.58 -13.90 30.96
C PHE A 105 -17.58 -13.10 31.79
N ILE A 106 -16.89 -12.16 31.15
CA ILE A 106 -16.03 -11.18 31.80
C ILE A 106 -16.91 -9.96 32.06
N ILE A 107 -17.25 -9.74 33.33
CA ILE A 107 -18.09 -8.62 33.73
C ILE A 107 -17.29 -7.32 33.82
N SER A 108 -16.05 -7.38 34.30
CA SER A 108 -15.23 -6.17 34.41
C SER A 108 -13.72 -6.45 34.40
N ILE A 109 -12.98 -5.48 33.87
CA ILE A 109 -11.51 -5.43 33.86
C ILE A 109 -11.13 -3.97 34.12
N ALA A 110 -10.45 -3.73 35.23
CA ALA A 110 -10.05 -2.37 35.59
C ALA A 110 -8.62 -2.32 36.14
N LEU A 111 -7.92 -1.26 35.75
CA LEU A 111 -6.61 -0.89 36.30
C LEU A 111 -6.73 0.47 36.97
N HIS A 112 -6.15 0.59 38.15
CA HIS A 112 -5.98 1.88 38.80
C HIS A 112 -5.12 2.79 37.88
N PRO A 113 -5.47 4.08 37.68
CA PRO A 113 -4.81 4.98 36.73
C PRO A 113 -3.27 5.01 36.80
N ASP A 114 -2.71 4.99 38.02
CA ASP A 114 -1.27 4.95 38.27
C ASP A 114 -0.52 3.80 37.55
N TYR A 115 -1.21 2.69 37.25
CA TYR A 115 -0.63 1.49 36.65
C TYR A 115 -0.95 1.32 35.16
N ARG A 116 -1.61 2.31 34.53
CA ARG A 116 -1.98 2.26 33.11
C ARG A 116 -0.83 2.64 32.15
N LYS A 117 0.30 3.18 32.66
CA LYS A 117 1.38 3.71 31.81
C LYS A 117 2.17 2.60 31.09
N LYS A 118 2.34 2.75 29.76
CA LYS A 118 3.25 1.97 28.91
C LYS A 118 4.71 2.19 29.35
N ASN A 119 5.22 1.41 30.29
CA ASN A 119 6.67 1.24 30.42
C ASN A 119 7.09 0.02 29.59
N SER A 120 8.04 0.25 28.69
CA SER A 120 8.54 -0.63 27.62
C SER A 120 9.24 -1.92 28.08
N ASN A 121 9.19 -2.24 29.37
CA ASN A 121 9.80 -3.43 29.98
C ASN A 121 8.74 -4.20 30.76
N SER A 122 8.47 -5.45 30.36
CA SER A 122 8.00 -6.66 31.12
C SER A 122 7.03 -6.56 32.32
N ASN A 123 6.56 -5.39 32.75
CA ASN A 123 5.69 -5.10 33.88
C ASN A 123 4.43 -4.37 33.38
N ASN A 124 3.87 -4.80 32.26
CA ASN A 124 2.61 -4.26 31.79
C ASN A 124 1.45 -4.89 32.59
N ALA A 125 0.85 -4.08 33.47
CA ALA A 125 -0.18 -4.53 34.42
C ALA A 125 -1.36 -5.25 33.75
N ILE A 126 -1.83 -4.77 32.58
CA ILE A 126 -2.94 -5.42 31.87
C ILE A 126 -2.52 -6.78 31.32
N VAL A 127 -1.29 -6.91 30.83
CA VAL A 127 -0.75 -8.17 30.30
C VAL A 127 -0.65 -9.20 31.42
N MET A 128 -0.14 -8.82 32.59
CA MET A 128 -0.07 -9.72 33.73
C MET A 128 -1.45 -10.23 34.18
N LEU A 129 -2.46 -9.35 34.20
CA LEU A 129 -3.84 -9.74 34.53
C LEU A 129 -4.42 -10.71 33.49
N THR A 130 -4.25 -10.40 32.21
CA THR A 130 -4.76 -11.25 31.13
C THR A 130 -4.04 -12.61 31.11
N ASP A 131 -2.71 -12.64 31.21
CA ASP A 131 -1.94 -13.89 31.19
C ASP A 131 -2.31 -14.81 32.36
N ALA A 132 -2.53 -14.24 33.55
CA ALA A 132 -3.04 -14.99 34.69
C ALA A 132 -4.45 -15.57 34.46
N PHE A 133 -5.31 -14.84 33.74
CA PHE A 133 -6.64 -15.32 33.37
C PHE A 133 -6.56 -16.47 32.40
N LEU A 134 -5.76 -16.34 31.35
CA LEU A 134 -5.54 -17.42 30.40
C LEU A 134 -4.96 -18.67 31.06
N GLU A 135 -3.99 -18.51 31.95
CA GLU A 135 -3.40 -19.62 32.70
C GLU A 135 -4.43 -20.33 33.57
N LEU A 136 -5.29 -19.59 34.28
CA LEU A 136 -6.39 -20.18 35.03
C LEU A 136 -7.32 -20.98 34.11
N LEU A 137 -7.71 -20.42 32.96
CA LEU A 137 -8.56 -21.12 32.00
C LEU A 137 -7.90 -22.37 31.43
N ARG A 138 -6.60 -22.34 31.11
CA ARG A 138 -5.81 -23.52 30.68
C ARG A 138 -5.81 -24.59 31.76
N GLN A 139 -5.61 -24.23 33.02
CA GLN A 139 -5.66 -25.17 34.14
C GLN A 139 -7.04 -25.82 34.30
N LYS A 140 -8.11 -25.05 34.14
CA LYS A 140 -9.50 -25.55 34.17
C LYS A 140 -9.76 -26.51 33.01
N ASP A 141 -9.42 -26.12 31.78
CA ASP A 141 -9.64 -26.96 30.60
C ASP A 141 -8.85 -28.27 30.67
N ASN A 142 -7.57 -28.20 31.08
CA ASN A 142 -6.73 -29.38 31.35
C ASN A 142 -7.28 -30.29 32.45
N SER A 143 -8.07 -29.73 33.37
CA SER A 143 -8.75 -30.49 34.43
C SER A 143 -10.12 -31.04 34.00
N GLY A 144 -10.51 -30.87 32.74
CA GLY A 144 -11.76 -31.38 32.17
C GLY A 144 -12.93 -30.40 32.17
N PHE A 145 -12.75 -29.16 32.64
CA PHE A 145 -13.78 -28.13 32.58
C PHE A 145 -13.79 -27.47 31.21
N LYS A 146 -14.56 -28.04 30.29
CA LYS A 146 -14.57 -27.61 28.88
C LYS A 146 -15.07 -26.18 28.73
N ILE A 147 -14.22 -25.29 28.25
CA ILE A 147 -14.56 -23.88 28.00
C ILE A 147 -14.97 -23.72 26.54
N THR A 148 -16.12 -23.09 26.28
CA THR A 148 -16.68 -23.00 24.92
C THR A 148 -16.95 -21.60 24.42
N SER A 149 -17.01 -20.63 25.32
CA SER A 149 -17.07 -19.23 24.92
C SER A 149 -16.49 -18.32 25.99
N ILE A 150 -16.01 -17.16 25.54
CA ILE A 150 -15.67 -16.02 26.39
C ILE A 150 -16.38 -14.81 25.81
N SER A 151 -17.12 -14.06 26.64
CA SER A 151 -17.82 -12.85 26.23
C SER A 151 -17.66 -11.72 27.23
N GLY A 152 -17.90 -10.49 26.79
CA GLY A 152 -17.84 -9.29 27.63
C GLY A 152 -18.30 -8.05 26.87
N TYR A 153 -18.70 -7.01 27.61
CA TYR A 153 -18.99 -5.70 27.05
C TYR A 153 -17.72 -4.82 27.09
N ALA A 154 -17.44 -4.13 25.99
CA ALA A 154 -16.41 -3.12 25.92
C ALA A 154 -17.03 -1.73 25.94
N VAL A 155 -16.79 -1.01 27.05
CA VAL A 155 -17.21 0.38 27.28
C VAL A 155 -16.09 1.39 27.01
N SER A 156 -14.94 0.90 26.51
CA SER A 156 -13.78 1.73 26.19
C SER A 156 -12.91 1.07 25.11
N LEU A 157 -12.10 1.87 24.43
CA LEU A 157 -11.12 1.38 23.44
C LEU A 157 -10.15 0.35 24.03
N GLY A 158 -9.74 0.52 25.30
CA GLY A 158 -8.90 -0.44 26.00
C GLY A 158 -9.59 -1.80 26.20
N GLY A 159 -10.90 -1.78 26.51
CA GLY A 159 -11.72 -2.99 26.59
C GLY A 159 -11.86 -3.70 25.24
N VAL A 160 -12.10 -2.93 24.17
CA VAL A 160 -12.14 -3.47 22.80
C VAL A 160 -10.83 -4.19 22.45
N LYS A 161 -9.68 -3.54 22.66
CA LYS A 161 -8.36 -4.13 22.40
C LYS A 161 -8.13 -5.40 23.23
N CYS A 162 -8.55 -5.41 24.50
CA CYS A 162 -8.41 -6.57 25.37
C CYS A 162 -9.24 -7.77 24.87
N LEU A 163 -10.50 -7.55 24.47
CA LEU A 163 -11.39 -8.61 23.98
C LEU A 163 -10.96 -9.10 22.58
N LYS A 164 -10.54 -8.20 21.68
CA LYS A 164 -10.00 -8.60 20.36
C LYS A 164 -8.76 -9.49 20.50
N ARG A 165 -7.88 -9.23 21.48
CA ARG A 165 -6.73 -10.10 21.79
C ARG A 165 -7.15 -11.52 22.18
N MET A 166 -8.36 -11.72 22.72
CA MET A 166 -8.94 -13.03 23.03
C MET A 166 -9.59 -13.72 21.82
N TYR A 167 -9.34 -13.23 20.58
CA TYR A 167 -10.04 -13.66 19.36
C TYR A 167 -11.56 -13.44 19.40
N ALA A 168 -12.02 -12.47 20.18
CA ALA A 168 -13.42 -12.10 20.22
C ALA A 168 -13.78 -11.26 18.99
N SER A 169 -14.96 -11.52 18.42
CA SER A 169 -15.57 -10.71 17.36
C SER A 169 -16.70 -9.86 17.94
N LEU A 170 -16.93 -8.69 17.37
CA LEU A 170 -18.11 -7.88 17.69
C LEU A 170 -19.37 -8.66 17.31
N LEU A 171 -20.29 -8.83 18.26
CA LEU A 171 -21.55 -9.53 18.02
C LEU A 171 -22.73 -8.57 17.86
N LYS A 172 -22.79 -7.54 18.71
CA LYS A 172 -23.83 -6.50 18.71
C LYS A 172 -23.35 -5.24 19.44
N ASP A 173 -24.00 -4.13 19.11
CA ASP A 173 -23.96 -2.90 19.89
C ASP A 173 -25.14 -2.87 20.86
N THR A 174 -24.94 -2.21 22.00
CA THR A 174 -25.99 -1.99 23.00
C THR A 174 -26.73 -0.68 22.75
N ASP A 175 -27.88 -0.51 23.41
CA ASP A 175 -28.64 0.76 23.39
C ASP A 175 -27.84 1.97 23.91
N GLU A 176 -26.75 1.72 24.66
CA GLU A 176 -25.87 2.73 25.26
C GLU A 176 -24.53 2.90 24.49
N ASP A 177 -24.49 2.50 23.20
CA ASP A 177 -23.32 2.59 22.32
C ASP A 177 -22.09 1.81 22.81
N TYR A 178 -22.26 0.83 23.68
CA TYR A 178 -21.22 -0.14 24.05
C TYR A 178 -21.22 -1.36 23.14
N HIS A 179 -20.09 -2.06 23.12
CA HIS A 179 -19.85 -3.15 22.16
C HIS A 179 -19.79 -4.50 22.87
N PHE A 180 -20.67 -5.44 22.51
CA PHE A 180 -20.63 -6.80 23.04
C PHE A 180 -19.76 -7.70 22.16
N PHE A 181 -18.69 -8.24 22.75
CA PHE A 181 -17.75 -9.13 22.06
C PHE A 181 -17.95 -10.59 22.48
N PHE A 182 -17.72 -11.48 21.53
CA PHE A 182 -17.90 -12.90 21.70
C PHE A 182 -16.78 -13.72 21.05
N THR A 183 -16.17 -14.60 21.82
CA THR A 183 -15.19 -15.60 21.37
C THR A 183 -15.88 -16.95 21.26
N ASN A 184 -15.99 -17.48 20.05
CA ASN A 184 -16.63 -18.78 19.83
C ASN A 184 -15.73 -19.96 20.24
N LYS A 185 -16.29 -21.17 20.28
CA LYS A 185 -15.59 -22.40 20.68
C LYS A 185 -14.29 -22.69 19.93
N LYS A 186 -14.25 -22.41 18.62
CA LYS A 186 -13.03 -22.60 17.80
C LYS A 186 -11.95 -21.62 18.25
N ASN A 187 -12.32 -20.36 18.44
CA ASN A 187 -11.41 -19.31 18.85
C ASN A 187 -10.98 -19.44 20.32
N VAL A 188 -11.83 -19.97 21.21
CA VAL A 188 -11.44 -20.34 22.57
C VAL A 188 -10.42 -21.47 22.57
N ALA A 189 -10.63 -22.52 21.79
CA ALA A 189 -9.65 -23.61 21.67
C ALA A 189 -8.29 -23.06 21.18
N ARG A 190 -8.33 -22.18 20.17
CA ARG A 190 -7.15 -21.45 19.69
C ARG A 190 -6.50 -20.61 20.79
N LEU A 191 -7.28 -19.84 21.54
CA LEU A 191 -6.78 -19.02 22.66
C LEU A 191 -6.09 -19.88 23.73
N LEU A 192 -6.65 -21.03 24.07
CA LEU A 192 -6.07 -21.93 25.08
C LEU A 192 -4.79 -22.61 24.58
N GLU A 193 -4.71 -22.97 23.29
CA GLU A 193 -3.54 -23.63 22.69
C GLU A 193 -2.43 -22.63 22.32
N GLU A 194 -2.77 -21.60 21.55
CA GLU A 194 -1.84 -20.63 20.95
C GLU A 194 -1.64 -19.38 21.80
N GLY A 195 -2.55 -19.11 22.75
CA GLY A 195 -2.57 -17.87 23.53
C GLY A 195 -3.30 -16.72 22.86
N TYR A 196 -3.11 -15.50 23.37
CA TYR A 196 -3.77 -14.32 22.79
C TYR A 196 -3.30 -14.07 21.35
N ALA A 197 -4.20 -13.52 20.52
CA ALA A 197 -4.01 -13.26 19.09
C ALA A 197 -2.72 -12.52 18.70
N ILE A 198 -2.08 -11.83 19.66
CA ILE A 198 -0.83 -11.10 19.46
C ILE A 198 0.21 -11.37 20.56
N SER A 199 -0.19 -11.75 21.78
CA SER A 199 0.74 -11.73 22.92
C SER A 199 1.42 -13.04 23.26
N ASP A 200 1.06 -14.16 22.63
CA ASP A 200 1.84 -15.42 22.74
C ASP A 200 2.71 -15.69 21.51
N TYR A 201 2.75 -14.79 20.51
CA TYR A 201 3.82 -14.79 19.52
C TYR A 201 5.14 -14.46 20.23
N LYS A 202 5.85 -15.52 20.64
CA LYS A 202 7.20 -15.44 21.19
C LYS A 202 8.18 -15.47 20.04
N LYS A 203 8.56 -14.28 19.61
CA LYS A 203 9.64 -14.09 18.66
C LYS A 203 10.96 -14.60 19.26
N ASN A 204 11.62 -15.52 18.57
CA ASN A 204 12.94 -16.03 18.97
C ASN A 204 14.10 -15.16 18.46
N TYR A 205 13.81 -14.11 17.70
CA TYR A 205 14.77 -13.26 17.03
C TYR A 205 14.44 -11.78 17.26
N ASN A 206 15.38 -10.89 16.95
CA ASN A 206 15.10 -9.46 16.80
C ASN A 206 14.98 -9.14 15.31
N ASP A 207 14.18 -8.13 14.98
CA ASP A 207 14.21 -7.57 13.62
C ASP A 207 13.97 -6.08 13.58
N ASP A 208 14.50 -5.49 12.50
CA ASP A 208 14.20 -4.16 12.02
C ASP A 208 13.48 -4.30 10.67
N ILE A 209 12.38 -3.56 10.49
CA ILE A 209 11.53 -3.66 9.29
C ILE A 209 11.53 -2.32 8.56
N TYR A 210 11.72 -2.35 7.24
CA TYR A 210 11.75 -1.18 6.39
C TYR A 210 10.71 -1.31 5.26
N PHE A 211 9.64 -0.55 5.33
CA PHE A 211 8.67 -0.45 4.23
C PHE A 211 9.06 0.71 3.31
N PHE A 212 9.28 0.42 2.04
CA PHE A 212 9.55 1.40 1.00
C PHE A 212 8.29 1.61 0.17
N LEU A 213 7.83 2.86 0.11
CA LEU A 213 6.67 3.29 -0.66
C LEU A 213 7.16 4.17 -1.83
N PRO A 214 7.19 3.62 -3.05
CA PRO A 214 7.41 4.38 -4.27
C PRO A 214 6.37 5.49 -4.46
N MET A 215 6.84 6.73 -4.65
CA MET A 215 5.99 7.90 -4.85
C MET A 215 6.53 8.86 -5.91
N THR A 216 5.64 9.68 -6.47
CA THR A 216 5.98 10.78 -7.40
C THR A 216 5.27 12.06 -6.98
N SER A 217 5.83 13.22 -7.33
CA SER A 217 5.10 14.48 -7.22
C SER A 217 3.82 14.43 -8.06
N ASP A 218 2.76 15.07 -7.58
CA ASP A 218 1.50 15.26 -8.33
C ASP A 218 1.61 16.27 -9.50
N GLY A 219 2.77 16.91 -9.65
CA GLY A 219 3.04 17.91 -10.69
C GLY A 219 2.81 19.36 -10.25
N SER A 220 2.40 19.59 -9.00
CA SER A 220 2.30 20.94 -8.42
C SER A 220 3.68 21.49 -7.99
N ASP A 221 3.89 22.78 -8.19
CA ASP A 221 5.07 23.49 -7.67
C ASP A 221 4.98 23.55 -6.14
N GLY A 222 5.65 22.64 -5.43
CA GLY A 222 5.69 22.68 -3.97
C GLY A 222 6.16 21.43 -3.26
N SER A 223 5.97 20.22 -3.82
CA SER A 223 6.23 18.96 -3.08
C SER A 223 7.62 18.90 -2.45
N PHE A 224 8.66 19.30 -3.19
CA PHE A 224 10.03 19.34 -2.70
C PHE A 224 10.22 20.34 -1.55
N ASN A 225 9.71 21.57 -1.73
CA ASN A 225 9.83 22.62 -0.71
C ASN A 225 9.08 22.22 0.56
N THR A 226 7.87 21.65 0.45
CA THR A 226 7.10 21.20 1.61
C THR A 226 7.81 20.13 2.43
N ILE A 227 8.51 19.19 1.78
CA ILE A 227 9.31 18.16 2.47
C ILE A 227 10.53 18.78 3.14
N VAL A 228 11.25 19.67 2.45
CA VAL A 228 12.41 20.37 3.03
C VAL A 228 11.99 21.29 4.18
N ASP A 229 10.83 21.93 4.08
CA ASP A 229 10.28 22.78 5.14
C ASP A 229 9.80 21.95 6.33
N ALA A 230 9.41 20.68 6.13
CA ALA A 230 9.13 19.75 7.24
C ALA A 230 10.41 19.38 8.00
N GLU A 231 11.51 19.12 7.29
CA GLU A 231 12.84 18.91 7.89
C GLU A 231 13.27 20.12 8.74
N LYS A 232 13.15 21.34 8.19
CA LYS A 232 13.47 22.58 8.91
C LYS A 232 12.59 22.84 10.13
N ARG A 233 11.38 22.29 10.19
CA ARG A 233 10.51 22.41 11.37
C ARG A 233 10.91 21.44 12.49
N LEU A 234 11.54 20.32 12.16
CA LEU A 234 12.03 19.33 13.12
C LEU A 234 13.38 19.73 13.72
N HIS A 235 14.18 20.49 12.98
CA HIS A 235 15.48 20.98 13.40
C HIS A 235 15.43 22.50 13.54
N ASN A 236 15.41 23.04 14.77
CA ASN A 236 15.44 24.49 15.00
C ASN A 236 16.66 25.13 14.32
N ASP A 237 16.39 26.13 13.48
CA ASP A 237 17.28 27.12 12.84
C ASP A 237 17.93 26.83 11.47
N ASP A 238 18.03 27.93 10.71
CA ASP A 238 18.65 28.19 9.40
C ASP A 238 20.16 27.91 9.31
N GLU A 239 20.67 26.90 10.03
CA GLU A 239 22.00 26.40 9.74
C GLU A 239 21.92 25.49 8.51
N ASP A 240 22.43 25.99 7.37
CA ASP A 240 22.93 25.12 6.31
C ASP A 240 23.71 24.02 7.02
N PHE A 241 23.25 22.77 6.89
CA PHE A 241 23.86 21.58 7.50
C PHE A 241 25.23 21.33 6.84
N ASP A 242 26.17 22.25 7.03
CA ASP A 242 27.60 21.98 6.98
C ASP A 242 27.91 21.11 8.19
N TYR A 243 27.54 19.84 8.03
CA TYR A 243 28.22 18.66 8.54
C TYR A 243 29.23 18.93 9.66
N VAL A 244 28.79 18.79 10.92
CA VAL A 244 29.73 18.57 12.02
C VAL A 244 29.99 17.05 12.08
N PRO A 245 31.20 16.57 11.80
CA PRO A 245 31.53 15.16 11.96
C PRO A 245 31.55 14.82 13.45
N THR A 246 30.42 14.42 14.01
CA THR A 246 30.44 13.44 15.09
C THR A 246 30.99 12.15 14.49
N GLU A 247 32.26 11.83 14.74
CA GLU A 247 32.86 10.55 14.32
C GLU A 247 32.18 9.37 15.03
N ASP A 248 31.63 9.62 16.22
CA ASP A 248 30.97 8.62 17.05
C ASP A 248 29.49 8.45 16.66
N LEU A 249 29.19 7.41 15.89
CA LEU A 249 27.84 7.06 15.43
C LEU A 249 26.90 6.68 16.58
N SER A 250 27.43 6.15 17.69
CA SER A 250 26.64 5.64 18.83
C SER A 250 25.81 6.71 19.56
N LYS A 251 26.12 7.99 19.33
CA LYS A 251 25.45 9.14 19.96
C LYS A 251 24.36 9.77 19.10
N LEU A 252 24.22 9.35 17.85
CA LEU A 252 23.25 9.95 16.94
C LEU A 252 21.84 9.40 17.21
N PRO A 253 20.79 10.24 17.19
CA PRO A 253 19.42 9.77 17.10
C PRO A 253 19.22 8.89 15.86
N PHE A 254 18.32 7.91 15.94
CA PHE A 254 18.10 6.93 14.87
C PHE A 254 17.89 7.57 13.49
N GLY A 255 17.10 8.65 13.41
CA GLY A 255 16.85 9.37 12.15
C GLY A 255 18.13 9.92 11.50
N GLU A 256 19.02 10.54 12.29
CA GLU A 256 20.29 11.07 11.80
C GLU A 256 21.28 9.97 11.45
N LEU A 257 21.32 8.91 12.28
CA LEU A 257 22.14 7.72 12.06
C LEU A 257 21.80 7.07 10.72
N TYR A 258 20.51 6.78 10.47
CA TYR A 258 20.01 6.18 9.22
C TYR A 258 20.47 6.99 8.00
N CYS A 259 20.16 8.29 7.98
CA CYS A 259 20.52 9.16 6.86
C CYS A 259 22.04 9.21 6.63
N LYS A 260 22.83 9.33 7.70
CA LYS A 260 24.29 9.45 7.61
C LYS A 260 24.94 8.18 7.10
N VAL A 261 24.52 7.01 7.59
CA VAL A 261 25.11 5.72 7.22
C VAL A 261 24.72 5.35 5.77
N LEU A 262 23.46 5.49 5.38
CA LEU A 262 23.05 5.24 3.99
C LEU A 262 23.71 6.23 3.00
N ASN A 263 23.88 7.50 3.37
CA ASN A 263 24.61 8.46 2.53
C ASN A 263 26.08 8.06 2.38
N ARG A 264 26.74 7.55 3.44
CA ARG A 264 28.12 7.05 3.35
C ARG A 264 28.25 5.89 2.37
N HIS A 265 27.33 4.91 2.41
CA HIS A 265 27.34 3.79 1.49
C HIS A 265 27.11 4.21 0.03
N VAL A 266 26.22 5.18 -0.22
CA VAL A 266 26.04 5.73 -1.58
C VAL A 266 27.32 6.40 -2.09
N GLU A 267 27.95 7.27 -1.29
CA GLU A 267 29.19 7.94 -1.70
C GLU A 267 30.35 6.93 -1.89
N TYR A 268 30.38 5.92 -1.03
CA TYR A 268 31.41 4.89 -1.04
C TYR A 268 31.25 3.85 -2.16
N GLU A 269 30.04 3.40 -2.47
CA GLU A 269 29.80 2.27 -3.40
C GLU A 269 29.07 2.64 -4.69
N CYS A 270 28.30 3.74 -4.73
CA CYS A 270 27.65 4.15 -5.96
C CYS A 270 28.67 4.80 -6.89
N ASN A 271 28.71 4.36 -8.14
CA ASN A 271 29.50 4.97 -9.20
C ASN A 271 28.70 6.07 -9.95
N SER A 272 27.38 5.94 -10.00
CA SER A 272 26.50 6.88 -10.72
C SER A 272 26.37 8.23 -10.01
N GLU A 273 26.75 9.30 -10.71
CA GLU A 273 26.57 10.69 -10.23
C GLU A 273 25.09 11.08 -10.04
N ALA A 274 24.16 10.31 -10.62
CA ALA A 274 22.72 10.54 -10.44
C ALA A 274 22.28 10.41 -8.97
N PHE A 275 22.98 9.59 -8.19
CA PHE A 275 22.61 9.30 -6.79
C PHE A 275 23.52 10.00 -5.77
N LYS A 276 24.55 10.72 -6.20
CA LYS A 276 25.52 11.39 -5.31
C LYS A 276 25.19 12.85 -5.02
N GLY A 277 25.75 13.36 -3.93
CA GLY A 277 25.75 14.78 -3.60
C GLY A 277 24.35 15.42 -3.57
N LYS A 278 24.13 16.47 -4.36
CA LYS A 278 22.88 17.26 -4.33
C LYS A 278 21.73 16.67 -5.15
N ASN A 279 21.96 15.59 -5.88
CA ASN A 279 20.94 15.00 -6.77
C ASN A 279 19.92 14.16 -5.99
N MET A 280 20.39 13.43 -4.98
CA MET A 280 19.58 12.64 -4.07
C MET A 280 19.76 13.15 -2.64
N ARG A 281 18.64 13.35 -1.93
CA ARG A 281 18.66 13.78 -0.53
C ARG A 281 17.77 12.86 0.30
N ARG A 282 18.28 12.40 1.44
CA ARG A 282 17.52 11.67 2.46
C ARG A 282 17.14 12.62 3.58
N ILE A 283 15.86 12.61 3.94
CA ILE A 283 15.26 13.54 4.89
C ILE A 283 14.50 12.73 5.94
N TYR A 284 14.78 12.97 7.22
CA TYR A 284 14.01 12.39 8.32
C TYR A 284 12.77 13.25 8.58
N LEU A 285 11.59 12.63 8.57
CA LEU A 285 10.29 13.30 8.73
C LEU A 285 9.73 13.20 10.15
N GLY A 286 10.37 12.44 11.03
CA GLY A 286 9.98 12.30 12.42
C GLY A 286 9.50 10.90 12.81
N GLU A 287 9.08 10.81 14.07
CA GLU A 287 8.54 9.60 14.69
C GLU A 287 7.01 9.63 14.60
N PHE A 288 6.41 8.51 14.20
CA PHE A 288 4.98 8.35 13.99
C PHE A 288 4.47 7.08 14.68
N SER A 289 3.18 7.09 15.03
CA SER A 289 2.47 5.92 15.56
C SER A 289 1.83 5.14 14.42
N LEU A 290 2.45 4.02 14.03
CA LEU A 290 1.92 3.08 13.05
C LEU A 290 0.89 2.15 13.70
N ALA A 291 -0.28 2.03 13.10
CA ALA A 291 -1.34 1.14 13.54
C ALA A 291 -0.99 -0.34 13.28
N LEU A 292 -1.20 -1.20 14.27
CA LEU A 292 -1.20 -2.65 14.09
C LEU A 292 -2.64 -3.16 14.09
N TYR A 293 -3.06 -3.78 13.00
CA TYR A 293 -4.37 -4.39 12.80
C TYR A 293 -4.27 -5.92 12.79
N ASP A 294 -5.43 -6.58 12.91
CA ASP A 294 -5.62 -7.96 12.50
C ASP A 294 -5.96 -8.00 11.00
N ASP A 295 -6.10 -9.20 10.44
CA ASP A 295 -6.51 -9.38 9.05
C ASP A 295 -7.99 -9.04 8.78
N ASP A 296 -8.78 -8.65 9.79
CA ASP A 296 -10.15 -8.15 9.63
C ASP A 296 -10.16 -6.66 9.22
N TYR A 297 -9.13 -5.89 9.59
CA TYR A 297 -9.01 -4.45 9.30
C TYR A 297 -10.23 -3.61 9.73
N ASP A 298 -10.89 -3.95 10.85
CA ASP A 298 -12.12 -3.28 11.34
C ASP A 298 -11.92 -1.83 11.87
N ASP A 299 -11.02 -1.03 11.28
CA ASP A 299 -10.67 0.35 11.66
C ASP A 299 -10.20 0.58 13.12
N ILE A 300 -10.14 -0.47 13.94
CA ILE A 300 -9.69 -0.43 15.34
C ILE A 300 -8.37 -1.17 15.47
N PRO A 301 -7.24 -0.47 15.67
CA PRO A 301 -5.94 -1.10 15.79
C PRO A 301 -5.74 -1.77 17.14
N LEU A 302 -5.12 -2.94 17.09
CA LEU A 302 -4.75 -3.78 18.21
C LEU A 302 -3.65 -3.12 19.06
N ASP A 303 -2.68 -2.47 18.43
CA ASP A 303 -1.65 -1.68 19.12
C ASP A 303 -1.12 -0.54 18.24
N ASP A 304 -0.31 0.30 18.85
CA ASP A 304 0.45 1.37 18.23
C ASP A 304 1.95 1.03 18.27
N ILE A 305 2.57 1.02 17.11
CA ILE A 305 4.00 0.76 16.91
C ILE A 305 4.70 2.07 16.62
N THR A 306 5.81 2.33 17.32
CA THR A 306 6.68 3.46 17.00
C THR A 306 7.40 3.20 15.68
N ALA A 307 7.23 4.09 14.71
CA ALA A 307 7.87 4.03 13.41
C ALA A 307 8.55 5.37 13.06
N HIS A 308 9.63 5.31 12.28
CA HIS A 308 10.38 6.46 11.81
C HIS A 308 10.14 6.66 10.32
N LEU A 309 9.73 7.86 9.91
CA LEU A 309 9.46 8.17 8.51
C LEU A 309 10.64 8.91 7.88
N PHE A 310 10.99 8.50 6.67
CA PHE A 310 12.02 9.13 5.85
C PHE A 310 11.50 9.39 4.44
N ALA A 311 11.97 10.46 3.81
CA ALA A 311 11.80 10.71 2.39
C ALA A 311 13.17 10.75 1.71
N THR A 312 13.39 9.84 0.78
CA THR A 312 14.53 9.92 -0.16
C THR A 312 14.04 10.54 -1.45
N VAL A 313 14.62 11.68 -1.81
CA VAL A 313 14.16 12.53 -2.90
C VAL A 313 15.21 12.61 -3.98
N HIS A 314 14.83 12.34 -5.23
CA HIS A 314 15.66 12.64 -6.38
C HIS A 314 15.15 13.90 -7.11
N LYS A 315 15.85 15.02 -6.90
CA LYS A 315 15.32 16.37 -7.16
C LYS A 315 14.96 16.62 -8.62
N SER A 316 15.79 16.17 -9.56
CA SER A 316 15.59 16.47 -10.99
C SER A 316 14.49 15.62 -11.64
N THR A 317 14.15 14.47 -11.06
CA THR A 317 13.08 13.60 -11.59
C THR A 317 11.77 13.79 -10.85
N GLY A 318 11.76 14.28 -9.60
CA GLY A 318 10.54 14.36 -8.78
C GLY A 318 10.06 12.99 -8.31
N ILE A 319 10.96 12.02 -8.19
CA ILE A 319 10.70 10.69 -7.63
C ILE A 319 11.07 10.70 -6.15
N TYR A 320 10.24 10.04 -5.35
CA TYR A 320 10.35 9.95 -3.91
C TYR A 320 10.24 8.48 -3.50
N ILE A 321 11.10 8.05 -2.59
CA ILE A 321 10.95 6.79 -1.87
C ILE A 321 10.68 7.13 -0.42
N ILE A 322 9.46 6.90 0.03
CA ILE A 322 9.11 7.06 1.44
C ILE A 322 9.47 5.78 2.17
N THR A 323 10.27 5.87 3.23
CA THR A 323 10.65 4.71 4.04
C THR A 323 9.99 4.81 5.41
N VAL A 324 9.28 3.75 5.80
CA VAL A 324 8.77 3.54 7.16
C VAL A 324 9.69 2.52 7.83
N ALA A 325 10.50 2.98 8.77
CA ALA A 325 11.41 2.11 9.52
C ALA A 325 10.82 1.79 10.90
N VAL A 326 10.79 0.51 11.25
CA VAL A 326 10.33 -0.01 12.54
C VAL A 326 11.49 -0.76 13.19
N PRO A 327 12.36 -0.07 13.94
CA PRO A 327 13.49 -0.71 14.60
C PRO A 327 13.03 -1.48 15.85
N ASN A 328 13.67 -2.61 16.10
CA ASN A 328 13.42 -3.54 17.21
C ASN A 328 11.94 -3.91 17.34
N ASN A 329 11.32 -4.29 16.22
CA ASN A 329 9.92 -4.64 16.19
C ASN A 329 9.65 -5.82 17.15
N LYS A 330 8.60 -5.67 17.97
CA LYS A 330 8.21 -6.65 19.00
C LYS A 330 7.03 -7.52 18.57
N HIS A 331 6.39 -7.19 17.45
CA HIS A 331 5.21 -7.85 16.95
C HIS A 331 5.57 -8.86 15.86
N ASN A 332 4.60 -9.70 15.48
CA ASN A 332 4.79 -10.63 14.37
C ASN A 332 5.01 -9.86 13.06
N PRO A 333 6.19 -10.00 12.41
CA PRO A 333 6.47 -9.31 11.16
C PRO A 333 5.48 -9.64 10.04
N SER A 334 4.99 -10.88 9.98
CA SER A 334 4.04 -11.27 8.93
C SER A 334 2.76 -10.43 8.96
N GLN A 335 2.34 -9.97 10.15
CA GLN A 335 1.12 -9.14 10.29
C GLN A 335 1.33 -7.73 9.72
N LEU A 336 2.49 -7.12 9.99
CA LEU A 336 2.80 -5.78 9.45
C LEU A 336 3.05 -5.81 7.94
N ILE A 337 3.66 -6.88 7.46
CA ILE A 337 3.90 -7.06 6.03
C ILE A 337 2.57 -7.36 5.31
N ASP A 338 1.65 -8.11 5.92
CA ASP A 338 0.28 -8.29 5.40
C ASP A 338 -0.45 -6.94 5.24
N GLN A 339 -0.41 -6.09 6.27
CA GLN A 339 -0.92 -4.71 6.21
C GLN A 339 -0.32 -3.89 5.07
N MET A 340 0.98 -4.07 4.79
CA MET A 340 1.64 -3.43 3.67
C MET A 340 1.09 -3.95 2.33
N SER A 341 1.01 -5.27 2.17
CA SER A 341 0.51 -5.93 0.96
C SER A 341 -0.95 -5.57 0.64
N THR A 342 -1.77 -5.32 1.66
CA THR A 342 -3.20 -4.98 1.51
C THR A 342 -3.46 -3.47 1.46
N GLY A 343 -2.45 -2.62 1.65
CA GLY A 343 -2.58 -1.16 1.60
C GLY A 343 -3.26 -0.56 2.84
N HIS A 344 -3.08 -1.20 4.00
CA HIS A 344 -3.59 -0.80 5.32
C HIS A 344 -2.46 -0.38 6.28
N LEU A 345 -1.45 0.31 5.74
CA LEU A 345 -0.46 1.01 6.56
C LEU A 345 -1.04 2.37 6.98
N ASP A 346 -1.52 2.43 8.22
CA ASP A 346 -2.12 3.64 8.77
C ASP A 346 -1.24 4.24 9.85
N ILE A 347 -1.13 5.56 9.86
CA ILE A 347 -0.39 6.33 10.86
C ILE A 347 -1.34 7.29 11.59
N LYS A 348 -1.04 7.63 12.84
CA LYS A 348 -1.74 8.72 13.51
C LYS A 348 -1.31 10.07 12.94
N ASN A 349 -2.28 10.87 12.53
CA ASN A 349 -2.07 12.27 12.17
C ASN A 349 -1.92 13.15 13.44
N GLU A 350 -1.69 14.46 13.24
CA GLU A 350 -1.55 15.44 14.33
C GLU A 350 -2.80 15.56 15.23
N LYS A 351 -3.98 15.16 14.73
CA LYS A 351 -5.24 15.13 15.48
C LYS A 351 -5.44 13.82 16.26
N GLY A 352 -4.52 12.86 16.12
CA GLY A 352 -4.60 11.54 16.73
C GLY A 352 -5.50 10.54 16.00
N GLU A 353 -5.98 10.88 14.80
CA GLU A 353 -6.79 10.01 13.95
C GLU A 353 -5.89 9.12 13.09
N TYR A 354 -6.29 7.86 12.90
CA TYR A 354 -5.60 6.96 11.98
C TYR A 354 -5.96 7.32 10.54
N VAL A 355 -4.93 7.53 9.73
CA VAL A 355 -5.06 7.83 8.30
C VAL A 355 -4.11 6.93 7.52
N LYS A 356 -4.54 6.50 6.33
CA LYS A 356 -3.66 5.77 5.42
C LYS A 356 -2.44 6.60 5.09
N ILE A 357 -1.26 5.99 5.16
CA ILE A 357 0.01 6.70 4.93
C ILE A 357 0.05 7.34 3.53
N VAL A 358 -0.49 6.67 2.51
CA VAL A 358 -0.56 7.20 1.14
C VAL A 358 -1.41 8.47 1.07
N ASP A 359 -2.54 8.49 1.77
CA ASP A 359 -3.43 9.66 1.81
C ASP A 359 -2.78 10.81 2.60
N TYR A 360 -2.10 10.48 3.70
CA TYR A 360 -1.31 11.46 4.47
C TYR A 360 -0.27 12.16 3.60
N PHE A 361 0.50 11.42 2.78
CA PHE A 361 1.50 12.02 1.90
C PHE A 361 0.91 12.79 0.73
N LYS A 362 -0.24 12.36 0.21
CA LYS A 362 -0.99 13.09 -0.81
C LYS A 362 -1.50 14.44 -0.30
N GLU A 363 -2.09 14.46 0.89
CA GLU A 363 -2.67 15.67 1.45
C GLU A 363 -1.61 16.68 1.90
N ASN A 364 -0.61 16.20 2.65
CA ASN A 364 0.39 17.05 3.31
C ASN A 364 1.60 17.39 2.44
N TYR A 365 2.00 16.48 1.53
CA TYR A 365 3.24 16.63 0.75
C TYR A 365 3.03 16.63 -0.78
N LYS A 366 1.78 16.50 -1.25
CA LYS A 366 1.45 16.49 -2.68
C LYS A 366 2.17 15.37 -3.43
N LEU A 367 2.27 14.20 -2.80
CA LEU A 367 2.85 13.00 -3.38
C LEU A 367 1.77 11.98 -3.74
N LEU A 368 1.97 11.28 -4.85
CA LEU A 368 1.10 10.20 -5.31
C LEU A 368 1.85 8.89 -5.25
N ALA A 369 1.20 7.84 -4.73
CA ALA A 369 1.73 6.48 -4.75
C ALA A 369 1.98 6.03 -6.21
N CYS A 370 3.14 5.40 -6.44
CA CYS A 370 3.61 5.02 -7.76
C CYS A 370 4.14 3.58 -7.75
N GLY A 371 3.25 2.62 -7.51
CA GLY A 371 3.58 1.21 -7.43
C GLY A 371 3.15 0.57 -6.11
N GLU A 372 3.47 -0.71 -5.97
CA GLU A 372 3.32 -1.46 -4.72
C GLU A 372 4.45 -1.12 -3.76
N ALA A 373 4.13 -1.04 -2.47
CA ALA A 373 5.14 -0.96 -1.43
C ALA A 373 6.00 -2.25 -1.39
N LYS A 374 7.24 -2.10 -0.95
CA LYS A 374 8.21 -3.21 -0.79
C LYS A 374 8.73 -3.22 0.64
N CYS A 375 9.16 -4.39 1.12
CA CYS A 375 9.63 -4.56 2.49
C CYS A 375 11.06 -5.14 2.50
N VAL A 376 11.90 -4.58 3.37
CA VAL A 376 13.15 -5.22 3.79
C VAL A 376 13.06 -5.60 5.28
N ILE A 377 13.25 -6.89 5.47
CA ILE A 377 13.43 -7.70 6.66
C ILE A 377 14.84 -7.79 7.22
N CYS A 378 15.26 -7.19 8.34
CA CYS A 378 16.59 -7.48 8.90
C CYS A 378 16.48 -8.25 10.21
N MET A 379 16.82 -9.55 10.21
CA MET A 379 16.60 -10.47 11.33
C MET A 379 17.91 -10.91 11.97
N SER A 380 17.89 -11.13 13.29
CA SER A 380 19.04 -11.66 14.02
C SER A 380 19.23 -13.16 13.87
N GLU A 381 18.13 -13.89 13.65
CA GLU A 381 18.12 -15.35 13.51
C GLU A 381 16.93 -15.76 12.63
N MET A 382 16.96 -17.00 12.13
CA MET A 382 15.80 -17.57 11.44
C MET A 382 14.63 -17.76 12.41
N PRO A 383 13.38 -17.57 11.94
CA PRO A 383 12.20 -17.93 12.73
C PRO A 383 12.22 -19.41 13.13
N GLN A 384 11.96 -19.70 14.40
CA GLN A 384 11.91 -21.07 14.91
C GLN A 384 10.74 -21.86 14.28
N ASN A 385 9.63 -21.18 13.97
CA ASN A 385 8.54 -21.76 13.22
C ASN A 385 8.88 -21.74 11.71
N PRO A 386 9.06 -22.91 11.05
CA PRO A 386 9.45 -22.97 9.65
C PRO A 386 8.37 -22.47 8.68
N LEU A 387 7.14 -22.20 9.16
CA LEU A 387 6.09 -21.60 8.36
C LEU A 387 6.21 -20.08 8.26
N GLU A 388 6.85 -19.45 9.23
CA GLU A 388 6.80 -18.00 9.40
C GLU A 388 7.53 -17.24 8.30
N LEU A 389 8.75 -17.66 7.95
CA LEU A 389 9.49 -17.04 6.84
C LEU A 389 8.72 -17.13 5.50
N PRO A 390 8.11 -18.27 5.11
CA PRO A 390 7.22 -18.32 3.96
C PRO A 390 6.09 -17.28 3.98
N TYR A 391 5.43 -17.05 5.13
CA TYR A 391 4.36 -16.05 5.26
C TYR A 391 4.90 -14.62 5.18
N ILE A 392 6.05 -14.35 5.82
CA ILE A 392 6.79 -13.09 5.68
C ILE A 392 7.08 -12.82 4.21
N LEU A 393 7.62 -13.81 3.49
CA LEU A 393 8.02 -13.65 2.08
C LEU A 393 6.82 -13.57 1.12
N SER A 394 5.69 -14.22 1.41
CA SER A 394 4.48 -14.06 0.60
C SER A 394 3.78 -12.73 0.86
N GLY A 395 4.12 -12.04 1.95
CA GLY A 395 3.43 -10.85 2.40
C GLY A 395 2.01 -11.14 2.87
N GLU A 396 1.80 -12.31 3.48
CA GLU A 396 0.52 -12.76 4.04
C GLU A 396 0.67 -12.98 5.55
N THR A 397 -0.39 -12.78 6.32
CA THR A 397 -0.32 -13.06 7.75
C THR A 397 -0.34 -14.56 8.05
N MET A 398 0.55 -15.01 8.96
CA MET A 398 0.50 -16.35 9.54
C MET A 398 -0.70 -16.51 10.49
N ILE A 399 -1.24 -15.42 11.03
CA ILE A 399 -2.25 -15.41 12.10
C ILE A 399 -3.60 -14.96 11.51
N SER A 400 -4.05 -15.58 10.42
CA SER A 400 -5.35 -15.23 9.84
C SER A 400 -6.51 -15.65 10.75
N LYS A 401 -7.52 -14.77 10.86
CA LYS A 401 -8.84 -15.07 11.43
C LYS A 401 -9.82 -15.58 10.39
N HIS A 402 -9.69 -15.12 9.14
CA HIS A 402 -10.62 -15.44 8.07
C HIS A 402 -10.44 -16.84 7.51
N VAL A 403 -9.19 -17.29 7.31
CA VAL A 403 -8.93 -18.54 6.59
C VAL A 403 -7.78 -19.33 7.19
N ASN A 404 -8.01 -20.61 7.45
CA ASN A 404 -6.98 -21.56 7.89
C ASN A 404 -6.39 -22.27 6.66
N TYR A 405 -5.69 -21.54 5.78
CA TYR A 405 -4.89 -22.13 4.71
C TYR A 405 -3.41 -22.08 5.07
N LYS A 406 -2.66 -23.02 4.50
CA LYS A 406 -1.20 -23.06 4.59
C LYS A 406 -0.62 -22.96 3.20
N ILE A 407 0.41 -22.13 3.02
CA ILE A 407 1.21 -22.11 1.79
C ILE A 407 1.66 -23.54 1.51
N ARG A 408 1.50 -24.05 0.28
CA ARG A 408 1.83 -25.45 0.00
C ARG A 408 3.35 -25.70 0.05
N PRO A 409 3.82 -26.89 0.46
CA PRO A 409 5.24 -27.18 0.62
C PRO A 409 6.11 -26.84 -0.60
N GLU A 410 5.65 -27.13 -1.82
CA GLU A 410 6.37 -26.87 -3.07
C GLU A 410 6.63 -25.38 -3.34
N HIS A 411 5.79 -24.50 -2.79
CA HIS A 411 5.99 -23.05 -2.86
C HIS A 411 6.90 -22.54 -1.73
N ARG A 412 6.85 -23.18 -0.55
CA ARG A 412 7.73 -22.83 0.58
C ARG A 412 9.19 -23.05 0.21
N GLU A 413 9.53 -24.21 -0.34
CA GLU A 413 10.92 -24.53 -0.73
C GLU A 413 11.51 -23.51 -1.72
N LYS A 414 10.68 -23.00 -2.65
CA LYS A 414 11.11 -21.98 -3.62
C LYS A 414 11.30 -20.61 -2.96
N LEU A 415 10.41 -20.23 -2.04
CA LEU A 415 10.50 -18.95 -1.32
C LEU A 415 11.71 -18.94 -0.38
N THR A 416 11.99 -20.05 0.30
CA THR A 416 13.06 -20.17 1.29
C THR A 416 14.39 -20.63 0.71
N ALA A 417 14.62 -20.49 -0.59
CA ALA A 417 15.91 -20.73 -1.19
C ALA A 417 16.82 -19.52 -0.94
N CYS A 418 17.92 -19.74 -0.20
CA CYS A 418 18.88 -18.68 0.11
C CYS A 418 19.53 -18.14 -1.17
N ARG A 419 19.65 -16.82 -1.25
CA ARG A 419 20.24 -16.06 -2.36
C ARG A 419 21.40 -15.16 -1.93
N ALA A 420 21.96 -15.40 -0.74
CA ALA A 420 23.05 -14.60 -0.24
C ALA A 420 24.28 -14.69 -1.14
N ILE A 421 24.92 -13.55 -1.35
CA ILE A 421 26.16 -13.44 -2.11
C ILE A 421 27.36 -13.47 -1.15
N TYR A 422 27.21 -12.84 0.01
CA TYR A 422 28.24 -12.78 1.04
C TYR A 422 27.97 -13.77 2.18
N ASP A 423 29.01 -14.02 2.98
CA ASP A 423 28.97 -15.01 4.05
C ASP A 423 28.56 -14.43 5.41
N TYR A 424 28.28 -13.13 5.53
CA TYR A 424 27.82 -12.51 6.79
C TYR A 424 26.29 -12.48 6.95
N TYR A 425 25.53 -12.86 5.93
CA TYR A 425 24.07 -12.97 5.98
C TYR A 425 23.54 -14.15 5.16
N ASP A 426 22.31 -14.56 5.45
CA ASP A 426 21.45 -15.30 4.52
C ASP A 426 20.38 -14.35 3.95
N SER A 427 20.03 -14.46 2.67
CA SER A 427 18.97 -13.64 2.06
C SER A 427 17.92 -14.48 1.37
N TYR A 428 16.67 -14.04 1.52
CA TYR A 428 15.51 -14.67 0.90
C TYR A 428 14.67 -13.58 0.24
N ILE A 429 14.40 -13.74 -1.06
CA ILE A 429 13.83 -12.67 -1.87
C ILE A 429 12.55 -13.15 -2.55
N SER A 430 11.48 -12.39 -2.38
CA SER A 430 10.20 -12.55 -3.08
C SER A 430 9.88 -11.32 -3.95
N ARG A 431 8.66 -11.25 -4.47
CA ARG A 431 8.17 -10.10 -5.27
C ARG A 431 8.01 -8.82 -4.46
N SER A 432 7.77 -8.93 -3.17
CA SER A 432 7.44 -7.79 -2.31
C SER A 432 8.33 -7.66 -1.08
N VAL A 433 9.05 -8.72 -0.71
CA VAL A 433 9.81 -8.79 0.54
C VAL A 433 11.21 -9.34 0.29
N ILE A 434 12.20 -8.69 0.89
CA ILE A 434 13.55 -9.23 1.07
C ILE A 434 13.73 -9.49 2.55
N ALA A 435 14.16 -10.69 2.93
CA ALA A 435 14.51 -11.03 4.29
C ALA A 435 16.00 -11.36 4.38
N PHE A 436 16.74 -10.57 5.15
CA PHE A 436 18.12 -10.78 5.54
C PHE A 436 18.18 -11.37 6.94
N VAL A 437 19.01 -12.39 7.12
CA VAL A 437 19.36 -12.97 8.43
C VAL A 437 20.84 -12.77 8.64
N PHE A 438 21.20 -11.79 9.47
CA PHE A 438 22.59 -11.46 9.73
C PHE A 438 23.20 -12.42 10.75
N LYS A 439 24.40 -12.93 10.46
CA LYS A 439 25.10 -13.86 11.35
C LYS A 439 25.61 -13.19 12.62
N ASP A 440 26.02 -11.93 12.50
CA ASP A 440 26.54 -11.11 13.60
C ASP A 440 25.63 -9.91 13.89
N TYR A 441 24.35 -10.17 14.18
CA TYR A 441 23.37 -9.12 14.45
C TYR A 441 23.66 -8.39 15.77
N SER A 442 24.14 -7.14 15.70
CA SER A 442 24.44 -6.33 16.89
C SER A 442 23.18 -5.84 17.60
N LYS A 443 23.25 -5.82 18.94
CA LYS A 443 22.23 -5.16 19.78
C LYS A 443 22.36 -3.64 19.75
N ALA A 444 23.54 -3.12 19.45
CA ALA A 444 23.80 -1.70 19.30
C ALA A 444 23.27 -1.25 17.93
N ILE A 445 22.39 -0.24 17.95
CA ILE A 445 21.68 0.22 16.75
C ILE A 445 22.63 0.82 15.71
N ASP A 446 23.72 1.45 16.14
CA ASP A 446 24.73 2.10 15.29
C ASP A 446 25.61 1.10 14.54
N GLU A 447 26.05 0.04 15.22
CA GLU A 447 26.76 -1.07 14.59
C GLU A 447 25.84 -1.79 13.61
N ARG A 448 24.67 -2.21 14.08
CA ARG A 448 23.69 -2.91 13.25
C ARG A 448 23.27 -2.11 12.04
N MET A 449 23.00 -0.82 12.20
CA MET A 449 22.60 0.03 11.08
C MET A 449 23.70 0.15 10.03
N SER A 450 24.97 0.04 10.42
CA SER A 450 26.09 0.04 9.46
C SER A 450 26.06 -1.18 8.53
N ASP A 451 25.71 -2.34 9.07
CA ASP A 451 25.55 -3.59 8.32
C ASP A 451 24.27 -3.57 7.49
N GLU A 452 23.13 -3.24 8.08
CA GLU A 452 21.85 -3.18 7.34
C GLU A 452 21.89 -2.17 6.19
N ALA A 453 22.60 -1.06 6.38
CA ALA A 453 22.72 -0.03 5.36
C ALA A 453 23.53 -0.47 4.14
N SER A 454 24.34 -1.54 4.19
CA SER A 454 24.98 -2.11 2.98
C SER A 454 23.96 -2.72 2.03
N GLU A 455 22.81 -3.15 2.55
CA GLU A 455 21.75 -3.75 1.74
C GLU A 455 20.66 -2.73 1.40
N LEU A 456 20.26 -1.91 2.39
CA LEU A 456 19.15 -0.97 2.23
C LEU A 456 19.42 0.07 1.11
N PHE A 457 20.66 0.53 0.94
CA PHE A 457 20.98 1.50 -0.11
C PHE A 457 20.87 0.90 -1.52
N ILE A 458 21.20 -0.38 -1.70
CA ILE A 458 21.06 -1.09 -2.97
C ILE A 458 19.57 -1.18 -3.32
N VAL A 459 18.75 -1.64 -2.37
CA VAL A 459 17.30 -1.74 -2.55
C VAL A 459 16.69 -0.37 -2.87
N GLU A 460 17.08 0.69 -2.16
CA GLU A 460 16.58 2.03 -2.41
C GLU A 460 16.90 2.54 -3.83
N ILE A 461 18.14 2.32 -4.31
CA ILE A 461 18.56 2.68 -5.68
C ILE A 461 17.74 1.89 -6.72
N VAL A 462 17.55 0.59 -6.51
CA VAL A 462 16.72 -0.24 -7.40
C VAL A 462 15.26 0.22 -7.40
N LEU A 463 14.74 0.73 -6.29
CA LEU A 463 13.38 1.28 -6.24
C LEU A 463 13.24 2.59 -7.01
N PHE A 464 14.28 3.43 -7.11
CA PHE A 464 14.27 4.58 -8.03
C PHE A 464 14.10 4.14 -9.50
N GLN A 465 14.78 3.07 -9.90
CA GLN A 465 14.58 2.47 -11.24
C GLN A 465 13.14 2.01 -11.41
N ASN A 466 12.63 1.21 -10.47
CA ASN A 466 11.26 0.71 -10.53
C ASN A 466 10.23 1.85 -10.67
N THR A 467 10.35 2.86 -9.81
CA THR A 467 9.42 4.00 -9.75
C THR A 467 9.47 4.82 -11.04
N ALA A 468 10.64 4.97 -11.65
CA ALA A 468 10.78 5.65 -12.94
C ALA A 468 10.01 4.94 -14.07
N VAL A 469 10.09 3.60 -14.17
CA VAL A 469 9.31 2.86 -15.17
C VAL A 469 7.83 2.96 -14.87
N LEU A 470 7.43 2.72 -13.62
CA LEU A 470 6.03 2.71 -13.22
C LEU A 470 5.36 4.05 -13.50
N ARG A 471 6.01 5.17 -13.15
CA ARG A 471 5.48 6.50 -13.42
C ARG A 471 5.29 6.75 -14.91
N THR A 472 6.31 6.44 -15.71
CA THR A 472 6.27 6.64 -17.16
C THR A 472 5.19 5.77 -17.79
N ASN A 473 5.10 4.50 -17.38
CA ASN A 473 4.09 3.58 -17.85
C ASN A 473 2.67 4.02 -17.45
N GLN A 474 2.46 4.48 -16.21
CA GLN A 474 1.17 5.02 -15.76
C GLN A 474 0.74 6.22 -16.61
N LYS A 475 1.66 7.11 -16.98
CA LYS A 475 1.37 8.24 -17.87
C LYS A 475 1.01 7.77 -19.28
N VAL A 476 1.76 6.82 -19.85
CA VAL A 476 1.43 6.22 -21.16
C VAL A 476 0.04 5.57 -21.14
N VAL A 477 -0.27 4.78 -20.12
CA VAL A 477 -1.60 4.14 -19.99
C VAL A 477 -2.70 5.19 -19.85
N LYS A 478 -2.49 6.21 -19.02
CA LYS A 478 -3.45 7.31 -18.86
C LYS A 478 -3.72 8.04 -20.17
N GLU A 479 -2.68 8.35 -20.95
CA GLU A 479 -2.85 8.94 -22.28
C GLU A 479 -3.60 8.02 -23.25
N LEU A 480 -3.39 6.70 -23.16
CA LEU A 480 -4.16 5.73 -23.96
C LEU A 480 -5.64 5.64 -23.52
N GLU A 481 -5.94 5.84 -22.24
CA GLU A 481 -7.30 5.80 -21.67
C GLU A 481 -8.09 7.09 -21.91
N ASP A 482 -7.48 8.25 -21.66
CA ASP A 482 -8.12 9.57 -21.68
C ASP A 482 -8.28 10.13 -23.12
N ASN A 483 -7.33 9.86 -24.01
CA ASN A 483 -7.25 10.55 -25.29
C ASN A 483 -7.82 9.74 -26.47
N LYS A 484 -8.94 10.23 -27.03
CA LYS A 484 -9.33 9.90 -28.42
C LYS A 484 -8.38 10.51 -29.46
N ASP A 485 -7.54 11.47 -29.07
CA ASP A 485 -6.76 12.31 -29.99
C ASP A 485 -5.32 12.63 -29.48
N ILE A 486 -4.51 11.62 -29.14
CA ILE A 486 -3.07 11.78 -28.78
C ILE A 486 -2.30 12.56 -29.88
N SER A 487 -1.47 13.53 -29.49
CA SER A 487 -0.64 14.35 -30.38
C SER A 487 0.85 13.96 -30.34
N ILE A 488 1.65 14.43 -31.31
CA ILE A 488 3.10 14.20 -31.33
C ILE A 488 3.80 14.93 -30.16
N ALA A 489 3.26 16.07 -29.73
CA ALA A 489 3.83 16.84 -28.61
C ALA A 489 3.73 16.07 -27.29
N ASP A 490 2.63 15.32 -27.08
CA ASP A 490 2.43 14.51 -25.87
C ASP A 490 3.46 13.37 -25.81
N ILE A 491 3.82 12.79 -26.97
CA ILE A 491 4.90 11.80 -27.09
C ILE A 491 6.26 12.41 -26.74
N ASP A 492 6.58 13.56 -27.31
CA ASP A 492 7.86 14.21 -27.06
C ASP A 492 8.02 14.52 -25.56
N GLU A 493 6.94 14.92 -24.88
CA GLU A 493 6.94 15.11 -23.43
C GLU A 493 7.20 13.80 -22.65
N LEU A 494 6.57 12.69 -23.04
CA LEU A 494 6.80 11.36 -22.46
C LEU A 494 8.26 10.90 -22.66
N TYR A 495 8.85 11.15 -23.84
CA TYR A 495 10.25 10.84 -24.11
C TYR A 495 11.21 11.71 -23.29
N ILE A 496 10.93 13.01 -23.18
CA ILE A 496 11.72 13.93 -22.34
C ILE A 496 11.66 13.46 -20.88
N GLU A 497 10.48 13.08 -20.40
CA GLU A 497 10.30 12.61 -19.03
C GLU A 497 11.05 11.30 -18.77
N PHE A 498 10.90 10.30 -19.63
CA PHE A 498 11.65 9.05 -19.50
C PHE A 498 13.16 9.29 -19.64
N GLY A 499 13.55 10.20 -20.53
CA GLY A 499 14.92 10.67 -20.73
C GLY A 499 15.59 11.15 -19.44
N LYS A 500 14.84 11.83 -18.55
CA LYS A 500 15.34 12.25 -17.23
C LYS A 500 15.70 11.09 -16.32
N THR A 501 15.17 9.90 -16.58
CA THR A 501 15.38 8.70 -15.76
C THR A 501 16.44 7.76 -16.33
N VAL A 502 16.91 7.98 -17.58
CA VAL A 502 17.95 7.16 -18.25
C VAL A 502 19.19 6.95 -17.38
N GLN A 503 19.56 7.97 -16.60
CA GLN A 503 20.68 7.92 -15.66
C GLN A 503 20.56 6.87 -14.55
N PHE A 504 19.35 6.36 -14.29
CA PHE A 504 19.11 5.26 -13.35
C PHE A 504 19.36 3.88 -13.96
N TRP A 505 19.50 3.77 -15.29
CA TRP A 505 19.51 2.50 -16.02
C TRP A 505 20.89 2.06 -16.53
N ASN A 506 21.93 2.81 -16.18
CA ASN A 506 23.29 2.42 -16.53
C ASN A 506 23.65 1.08 -15.87
N SER A 507 24.36 0.20 -16.57
CA SER A 507 24.78 -1.11 -16.04
C SER A 507 25.83 -1.03 -14.93
N ASP A 508 26.44 0.15 -14.76
CA ASP A 508 27.60 0.36 -13.89
C ASP A 508 27.24 1.33 -12.74
N ILE A 509 26.10 1.12 -12.09
CA ILE A 509 25.64 1.97 -10.99
C ILE A 509 26.46 1.74 -9.73
N PHE A 510 26.89 0.51 -9.48
CA PHE A 510 27.69 0.15 -8.31
C PHE A 510 29.16 -0.05 -8.69
N LYS A 511 30.08 0.34 -7.79
CA LYS A 511 31.53 0.19 -7.98
C LYS A 511 31.96 -1.27 -7.95
N TYR A 512 31.29 -2.11 -7.17
CA TYR A 512 31.64 -3.51 -6.97
C TYR A 512 30.72 -4.44 -7.78
N PRO A 513 31.29 -5.45 -8.48
CA PRO A 513 30.50 -6.40 -9.26
C PRO A 513 29.47 -7.18 -8.45
N PHE A 514 29.78 -7.53 -7.20
CA PHE A 514 28.86 -8.28 -6.36
C PHE A 514 27.65 -7.44 -5.91
N SER A 515 27.83 -6.15 -5.59
CA SER A 515 26.71 -5.23 -5.33
C SER A 515 25.82 -5.07 -6.57
N GLN A 516 26.40 -5.12 -7.79
CA GLN A 516 25.62 -5.12 -9.03
C GLN A 516 24.82 -6.43 -9.20
N ILE A 517 25.42 -7.59 -8.91
CA ILE A 517 24.73 -8.89 -8.96
C ILE A 517 23.55 -8.93 -7.96
N GLU A 518 23.74 -8.35 -6.78
CA GLU A 518 22.69 -8.20 -5.75
C GLU A 518 21.53 -7.36 -6.27
N ALA A 519 21.84 -6.17 -6.81
CA ALA A 519 20.86 -5.30 -7.43
C ALA A 519 20.08 -6.00 -8.55
N ASP A 520 20.76 -6.76 -9.41
CA ASP A 520 20.14 -7.50 -10.51
C ASP A 520 19.18 -8.59 -10.02
N GLU A 521 19.50 -9.30 -8.93
CA GLU A 521 18.59 -10.27 -8.31
C GLU A 521 17.38 -9.61 -7.65
N VAL A 522 17.54 -8.42 -7.05
CA VAL A 522 16.41 -7.61 -6.55
C VAL A 522 15.53 -7.15 -7.72
N ILE A 523 16.12 -6.61 -8.80
CA ILE A 523 15.42 -6.15 -10.00
C ILE A 523 14.54 -7.26 -10.59
N LYS A 524 15.14 -8.44 -10.74
CA LYS A 524 14.46 -9.63 -11.26
C LYS A 524 13.35 -10.10 -10.33
N SER A 525 13.59 -10.13 -9.02
CA SER A 525 12.62 -10.68 -8.08
C SER A 525 11.41 -9.77 -7.88
N PHE A 526 11.63 -8.45 -7.86
CA PHE A 526 10.56 -7.44 -7.73
C PHE A 526 9.72 -7.29 -9.01
N GLY A 527 10.06 -7.97 -10.09
CA GLY A 527 9.32 -7.93 -11.34
C GLY A 527 9.55 -6.65 -12.16
N ILE A 528 10.69 -5.97 -11.94
CA ILE A 528 10.99 -4.68 -12.60
C ILE A 528 11.23 -4.91 -14.09
N LYS A 529 11.84 -6.04 -14.46
CA LYS A 529 12.09 -6.37 -15.88
C LYS A 529 10.79 -6.54 -16.65
N GLU A 530 9.80 -7.21 -16.07
CA GLU A 530 8.45 -7.36 -16.62
C GLU A 530 7.78 -5.99 -16.77
N THR A 531 7.94 -5.11 -15.79
CA THR A 531 7.42 -3.74 -15.83
C THR A 531 8.07 -2.90 -16.93
N LEU A 532 9.38 -3.09 -17.16
CA LEU A 532 10.11 -2.44 -18.25
C LEU A 532 9.67 -2.97 -19.63
N ASP A 533 9.46 -4.29 -19.74
CA ASP A 533 8.91 -4.91 -20.95
C ASP A 533 7.48 -4.40 -21.23
N ASP A 534 6.65 -4.23 -20.19
CA ASP A 534 5.32 -3.61 -20.29
C ASP A 534 5.40 -2.18 -20.80
N TYR A 535 6.30 -1.36 -20.24
CA TYR A 535 6.53 0.00 -20.71
C TYR A 535 6.89 0.03 -22.20
N HIS A 536 7.88 -0.76 -22.63
CA HIS A 536 8.29 -0.80 -24.03
C HIS A 536 7.16 -1.27 -24.96
N ARG A 537 6.33 -2.22 -24.52
CA ARG A 537 5.13 -2.64 -25.27
C ARG A 537 4.11 -1.52 -25.41
N ASN A 538 3.80 -0.83 -24.32
CA ASN A 538 2.81 0.26 -24.29
C ASN A 538 3.28 1.46 -25.13
N GLN A 539 4.57 1.80 -25.06
CA GLN A 539 5.20 2.81 -25.89
C GLN A 539 5.12 2.48 -27.38
N GLN A 540 5.47 1.25 -27.79
CA GLN A 540 5.35 0.82 -29.18
C GLN A 540 3.91 0.86 -29.70
N PHE A 541 2.93 0.57 -28.83
CA PHE A 541 1.52 0.67 -29.19
C PHE A 541 1.11 2.13 -29.43
N LEU A 542 1.56 3.04 -28.55
CA LEU A 542 1.30 4.47 -28.66
C LEU A 542 1.93 5.06 -29.95
N ASP A 543 3.18 4.72 -30.26
CA ASP A 543 3.85 5.12 -31.51
C ASP A 543 3.06 4.67 -32.75
N ARG A 544 2.58 3.42 -32.77
CA ARG A 544 1.77 2.87 -33.87
C ARG A 544 0.43 3.58 -34.04
N LEU A 545 -0.25 3.92 -32.93
CA LEU A 545 -1.52 4.64 -32.98
C LEU A 545 -1.36 6.01 -33.64
N ILE A 546 -0.28 6.72 -33.33
CA ILE A 546 0.03 8.01 -33.95
C ILE A 546 0.42 7.84 -35.42
N GLU A 547 1.26 6.86 -35.76
CA GLU A 547 1.60 6.59 -37.16
C GLU A 547 0.33 6.35 -38.00
N LEU A 548 -0.61 5.55 -37.48
CA LEU A 548 -1.91 5.32 -38.13
C LEU A 548 -2.71 6.62 -38.27
N LYS A 549 -2.74 7.46 -37.24
CA LYS A 549 -3.47 8.73 -37.24
C LYS A 549 -2.87 9.77 -38.19
N ASN A 550 -1.56 9.89 -38.23
CA ASN A 550 -0.83 10.74 -39.17
C ASN A 550 -1.09 10.28 -40.60
N ASN A 551 -1.00 8.98 -40.86
CA ASN A 551 -1.37 8.39 -42.16
C ASN A 551 -2.82 8.71 -42.57
N ILE A 552 -3.78 8.66 -41.63
CA ILE A 552 -5.18 9.03 -41.90
C ILE A 552 -5.31 10.54 -42.18
N THR A 553 -4.57 11.38 -41.46
CA THR A 553 -4.59 12.83 -41.62
C THR A 553 -3.95 13.26 -42.93
N GLU A 554 -2.81 12.67 -43.29
CA GLU A 554 -2.18 12.82 -44.60
C GLU A 554 -3.12 12.35 -45.71
N GLN A 555 -3.79 11.21 -45.58
CA GLN A 555 -4.78 10.78 -46.59
C GLN A 555 -5.95 11.76 -46.72
N LYS A 556 -6.42 12.38 -45.64
CA LYS A 556 -7.45 13.44 -45.67
C LYS A 556 -6.91 14.74 -46.28
N SER A 557 -5.67 15.10 -45.99
CA SER A 557 -4.98 16.26 -46.56
C SER A 557 -4.75 16.07 -48.06
N ASP A 558 -4.22 14.93 -48.48
CA ASP A 558 -4.04 14.53 -49.88
C ASP A 558 -5.37 14.55 -50.63
N LYS A 559 -6.45 14.05 -50.03
CA LYS A 559 -7.79 14.10 -50.63
C LYS A 559 -8.29 15.54 -50.79
N SER A 560 -8.02 16.40 -49.81
CA SER A 560 -8.37 17.83 -49.86
C SER A 560 -7.53 18.57 -50.91
N MET A 561 -6.22 18.31 -50.97
CA MET A 561 -5.29 18.81 -51.97
C MET A 561 -5.73 18.39 -53.38
N ASN A 562 -6.13 17.13 -53.55
CA ASN A 562 -6.59 16.59 -54.82
C ASN A 562 -7.94 17.20 -55.24
N ASN A 563 -8.82 17.51 -54.28
CA ASN A 563 -10.06 18.26 -54.55
C ASN A 563 -9.77 19.72 -54.95
N ILE A 564 -8.81 20.39 -54.31
CA ILE A 564 -8.37 21.75 -54.68
C ILE A 564 -7.74 21.74 -56.08
N LEU A 565 -6.87 20.77 -56.38
CA LEU A 565 -6.32 20.58 -57.72
C LEU A 565 -7.41 20.34 -58.76
N PHE A 566 -8.43 19.54 -58.42
CA PHE A 566 -9.60 19.33 -59.27
C PHE A 566 -10.37 20.64 -59.53
N PHE A 567 -10.57 21.46 -58.51
CA PHE A 567 -11.20 22.78 -58.65
C PHE A 567 -10.37 23.73 -59.52
N LEU A 568 -9.05 23.84 -59.27
CA LEU A 568 -8.13 24.67 -60.07
C LEU A 568 -8.11 24.25 -61.54
N SER A 569 -8.03 22.94 -61.81
CA SER A 569 -8.06 22.42 -63.19
C SER A 569 -9.44 22.48 -63.87
N CYS A 570 -10.51 22.74 -63.11
CA CYS A 570 -11.81 23.14 -63.66
C CYS A 570 -11.83 24.64 -64.02
N VAL A 571 -11.24 25.49 -63.17
CA VAL A 571 -11.15 26.95 -63.40
C VAL A 571 -10.24 27.27 -64.60
N GLU A 572 -9.06 26.67 -64.71
CA GLU A 572 -8.17 26.83 -65.87
C GLU A 572 -8.81 26.31 -67.18
N GLY A 573 -9.61 25.24 -67.08
CA GLY A 573 -10.39 24.74 -68.21
C GLY A 573 -11.43 25.75 -68.71
N SER A 574 -11.99 26.57 -67.80
CA SER A 574 -13.00 27.57 -68.13
C SER A 574 -12.43 28.82 -68.84
N SER A 575 -11.17 29.20 -68.57
CA SER A 575 -10.51 30.28 -69.31
C SER A 575 -10.19 29.89 -70.75
N VAL A 576 -9.87 28.62 -71.00
CA VAL A 576 -9.63 28.10 -72.36
C VAL A 576 -10.93 28.05 -73.18
N THR A 577 -12.05 27.68 -72.56
CA THR A 577 -13.35 27.70 -73.23
C THR A 577 -13.87 29.12 -73.49
N LEU A 578 -13.65 30.07 -72.55
CA LEU A 578 -13.99 31.48 -72.78
C LEU A 578 -13.18 32.08 -73.93
N GLY A 579 -11.88 31.78 -74.01
CA GLY A 579 -11.01 32.20 -75.11
C GLY A 579 -11.44 31.63 -76.46
N ALA A 580 -11.83 30.35 -76.51
CA ALA A 580 -12.36 29.72 -77.73
C ALA A 580 -13.71 30.33 -78.16
N VAL A 581 -14.61 30.62 -77.21
CA VAL A 581 -15.90 31.28 -77.50
C VAL A 581 -15.70 32.70 -77.99
N LEU A 582 -14.79 33.48 -77.40
CA LEU A 582 -14.45 34.82 -77.86
C LEU A 582 -13.80 34.81 -79.25
N TRP A 583 -12.96 33.82 -79.54
CA TRP A 583 -12.35 33.63 -80.87
C TRP A 583 -13.40 33.27 -81.93
N ILE A 584 -14.33 32.35 -81.62
CA ILE A 584 -15.47 32.01 -82.48
C ILE A 584 -16.39 33.21 -82.68
N TRP A 585 -16.66 33.98 -81.63
CA TRP A 585 -17.46 35.20 -81.71
C TRP A 585 -16.80 36.27 -82.58
N HIS A 586 -15.47 36.40 -82.53
CA HIS A 586 -14.73 37.31 -83.39
C HIS A 586 -14.76 36.89 -84.87
N LEU A 587 -14.69 35.57 -85.14
CA LEU A 587 -14.85 35.02 -86.48
C LEU A 587 -16.26 35.25 -87.06
N ILE A 588 -17.30 35.13 -86.23
CA ILE A 588 -18.68 35.39 -86.64
C ILE A 588 -18.91 36.89 -86.92
N LYS A 589 -18.33 37.78 -86.11
CA LYS A 589 -18.50 39.23 -86.26
C LYS A 589 -17.79 39.82 -87.48
N ASN A 590 -16.74 39.17 -87.99
CA ASN A 590 -15.98 39.62 -89.16
C ASN A 590 -16.46 39.00 -90.49
N ALA A 591 -17.49 38.16 -90.47
CA ALA A 591 -18.04 37.52 -91.66
C ALA A 591 -19.20 38.34 -92.25
N ASP A 592 -18.88 39.48 -92.86
CA ASP A 592 -19.81 40.16 -93.76
C ASP A 592 -19.73 39.53 -95.17
N SER A 593 -20.90 39.18 -95.70
CA SER A 593 -21.19 38.56 -97.01
C SER A 593 -20.97 37.04 -97.14
N LEU A 594 -21.88 36.25 -96.56
CA LEU A 594 -22.37 35.04 -97.24
C LEU A 594 -23.72 34.65 -96.65
N THR A 595 -24.70 34.40 -97.52
CA THR A 595 -26.05 33.92 -97.19
C THR A 595 -26.00 32.72 -96.25
N LEU A 596 -26.32 32.96 -94.97
CA LEU A 596 -26.40 31.92 -93.95
C LEU A 596 -27.72 31.15 -94.11
N ASN A 597 -27.65 29.98 -94.75
CA ASN A 597 -28.63 28.93 -94.52
C ASN A 597 -28.49 28.46 -93.06
N GLY A 598 -29.59 28.40 -92.32
CA GLY A 598 -29.64 27.94 -90.91
C GLY A 598 -29.00 26.56 -90.66
N ASP A 599 -28.76 25.81 -91.74
CA ASP A 599 -28.07 24.53 -91.75
C ASP A 599 -26.59 24.61 -91.33
N LEU A 600 -25.90 25.73 -91.57
CA LEU A 600 -24.49 25.89 -91.16
C LEU A 600 -24.38 26.10 -89.65
N PHE A 601 -25.30 26.86 -89.06
CA PHE A 601 -25.34 27.14 -87.61
C PHE A 601 -25.64 25.87 -86.81
N ILE A 602 -26.54 25.02 -87.33
CA ILE A 602 -26.84 23.71 -86.74
C ILE A 602 -25.62 22.79 -86.85
N ARG A 603 -24.95 22.73 -88.00
CA ARG A 603 -23.75 21.89 -88.18
C ARG A 603 -22.56 22.35 -87.32
N PHE A 604 -22.31 23.65 -87.20
CA PHE A 604 -21.27 24.16 -86.30
C PHE A 604 -21.66 24.02 -84.83
N GLY A 605 -22.94 24.17 -84.48
CA GLY A 605 -23.46 23.87 -83.15
C GLY A 605 -23.28 22.41 -82.76
N TRP A 606 -23.55 21.47 -83.68
CA TRP A 606 -23.31 20.04 -83.46
C TRP A 606 -21.82 19.71 -83.37
N VAL A 607 -20.96 20.33 -84.20
CA VAL A 607 -19.50 20.15 -84.10
C VAL A 607 -18.96 20.72 -82.79
N PHE A 608 -19.47 21.87 -82.33
CA PHE A 608 -19.10 22.46 -81.05
C PHE A 608 -19.56 21.61 -79.86
N ILE A 609 -20.82 21.15 -79.86
CA ILE A 609 -21.34 20.19 -78.87
C ILE A 609 -20.52 18.90 -78.91
N PHE A 610 -20.15 18.40 -80.10
CA PHE A 610 -19.36 17.20 -80.24
C PHE A 610 -17.93 17.38 -79.72
N ILE A 611 -17.29 18.53 -79.97
CA ILE A 611 -15.96 18.85 -79.44
C ILE A 611 -16.02 19.03 -77.91
N VAL A 612 -17.03 19.72 -77.38
CA VAL A 612 -17.23 19.87 -75.94
C VAL A 612 -17.50 18.52 -75.28
N CYS A 613 -18.35 17.68 -75.87
CA CYS A 613 -18.63 16.32 -75.42
C CYS A 613 -17.40 15.40 -75.55
N ALA A 614 -16.60 15.53 -76.61
CA ALA A 614 -15.38 14.75 -76.81
C ALA A 614 -14.28 15.16 -75.82
N LEU A 615 -14.13 16.47 -75.54
CA LEU A 615 -13.22 16.97 -74.52
C LEU A 615 -13.69 16.57 -73.12
N ALA A 616 -14.99 16.65 -72.83
CA ALA A 616 -15.57 16.18 -71.58
C ALA A 616 -15.42 14.65 -71.42
N ALA A 617 -15.64 13.87 -72.47
CA ALA A 617 -15.48 12.42 -72.48
C ALA A 617 -14.01 12.01 -72.34
N ASN A 618 -13.08 12.71 -72.97
CA ASN A 618 -11.64 12.46 -72.84
C ASN A 618 -11.15 12.83 -71.42
N LYS A 619 -11.68 13.91 -70.83
CA LYS A 619 -11.39 14.30 -69.44
C LYS A 619 -12.01 13.33 -68.44
N LEU A 620 -13.23 12.83 -68.68
CA LEU A 620 -13.88 11.76 -67.90
C LEU A 620 -13.16 10.41 -68.04
N ALA A 621 -12.66 10.09 -69.24
CA ALA A 621 -11.87 8.88 -69.49
C ALA A 621 -10.51 8.93 -68.78
N ASN A 622 -9.84 10.09 -68.81
CA ASN A 622 -8.61 10.31 -68.03
C ASN A 622 -8.89 10.24 -66.52
N LEU A 623 -9.98 10.84 -66.03
CA LEU A 623 -10.42 10.72 -64.64
C LEU A 623 -10.67 9.26 -64.25
N TYR A 624 -11.37 8.49 -65.09
CA TYR A 624 -11.62 7.07 -64.88
C TYR A 624 -10.33 6.24 -64.86
N TYR A 625 -9.39 6.54 -65.75
CA TYR A 625 -8.08 5.89 -65.79
C TYR A 625 -7.23 6.20 -64.56
N THR A 626 -7.18 7.46 -64.12
CA THR A 626 -6.50 7.83 -62.86
C THR A 626 -7.14 7.14 -61.66
N LYS A 627 -8.47 7.09 -61.56
CA LYS A 627 -9.18 6.41 -60.47
C LYS A 627 -8.92 4.90 -60.45
N LYS A 628 -8.79 4.27 -61.62
CA LYS A 628 -8.49 2.84 -61.79
C LYS A 628 -7.02 2.49 -61.48
N LEU A 629 -6.07 3.37 -61.83
CA LEU A 629 -4.66 3.27 -61.45
C LEU A 629 -4.48 3.41 -59.93
N PHE A 630 -5.16 4.38 -59.30
CA PHE A 630 -5.17 4.54 -57.85
C PHE A 630 -5.80 3.36 -57.11
N SER A 631 -6.93 2.82 -57.60
CA SER A 631 -7.57 1.61 -57.05
C SER A 631 -6.64 0.38 -57.07
N LYS A 632 -5.85 0.20 -58.15
CA LYS A 632 -4.84 -0.87 -58.24
C LYS A 632 -3.69 -0.67 -57.25
N LYS A 633 -3.19 0.56 -57.07
CA LYS A 633 -2.14 0.90 -56.10
C LYS A 633 -2.61 0.69 -54.66
N HIS A 634 -3.86 1.04 -54.36
CA HIS A 634 -4.51 0.81 -53.07
C HIS A 634 -4.68 -0.69 -52.75
N LYS A 635 -5.03 -1.52 -53.76
CA LYS A 635 -5.09 -2.99 -53.61
C LYS A 635 -3.70 -3.61 -53.39
N GLN A 636 -2.66 -3.13 -54.06
CA GLN A 636 -1.30 -3.63 -53.88
C GLN A 636 -0.71 -3.26 -52.49
N ASN A 637 -0.99 -2.06 -51.98
CA ASN A 637 -0.56 -1.66 -50.63
C ASN A 637 -1.32 -2.42 -49.53
N LYS A 638 -2.62 -2.72 -49.74
CA LYS A 638 -3.42 -3.54 -48.81
C LYS A 638 -2.97 -5.01 -48.76
N ILE A 639 -2.46 -5.55 -49.86
CA ILE A 639 -1.89 -6.91 -49.93
C ILE A 639 -0.50 -7.00 -49.29
N LYS A 640 0.29 -5.91 -49.31
CA LYS A 640 1.57 -5.84 -48.57
C LYS A 640 1.39 -5.67 -47.06
N PHE A 641 0.34 -4.97 -46.61
CA PHE A 641 0.02 -4.81 -45.18
C PHE A 641 -0.50 -6.09 -44.51
N ASN A 642 -1.17 -6.98 -45.24
CA ASN A 642 -1.61 -8.29 -44.71
C ASN A 642 -0.53 -9.39 -44.76
N LYS A 643 0.72 -9.05 -45.10
CA LYS A 643 1.85 -9.99 -45.23
C LYS A 643 3.10 -9.58 -44.43
N LYS A 644 2.99 -8.67 -43.47
CA LYS A 644 4.04 -8.39 -42.49
C LYS A 644 3.51 -8.62 -41.08
#